data_AF-A0A8I2YDH4-F1
#
_entry.id   AF-A0A8I2YDH4-F1
#
_cell.length_a   1.000
_cell.length_b   1.000
_cell.length_c   1.000
_cell.angle_alpha   90.00
_cell.angle_beta   90.00
_cell.angle_gamma   90.00
#
_symmetry.space_group_name_H-M   'P 1'
#
loop_
_entity.id
_entity.type
_entity.pdbx_description
1 polymer ?
#
loop_
_entity_poly.entity_id
_entity_poly.type
_entity_poly.pdbx_seq_one_letter_code
_entity_poly.pdbx_strand_id
1 'polypeptide(L)'
;MAQPQPVTIDMRALVDKVLARYSTKFAVFRELLQNSDDAGCDSAEIRFETAAFSPLDPEAVMDDGPPILPDLDMAHVVHWTFRNHWKPFRPQDWQRLPRIGLKSPPLSRGIGLIIGFLFSLGKSRPNEDRRIWCWWVSNPSNGTMLEREPSLGFFSAFSVTEHPCVSSAEMEFRWDKENQLRYRFDDLSKTETRDLWTTFKIPLREAAPMPPIAELMQFLASSITFMINKSLGHSQPILIPNELRRSSPENIMTVKSVEKHRKSFHHLSITIDARITLPQRDLHETKDGTVFTAEVDVAVDMKFSKELNQCMKKKPPSDLKYRLTYTGKDEHGRSHKSEQNHQSPSPFQELCADLDGAMDTRGHATAQTTGIGGHMASHLIPTVERESIDLADINVGTWNRELLYVGGILCRAVYELELSEIQDSWEVAAASEPDLRRELQNQLHKRFLHVLKFFTFHRSTPSSTVAELLADSFYGCSTLPLRLLSSVGVRGAPHVREFDSVLAKFLESVPMLSEHVTQHGARSIAALPAKHKISAITPSDILQDLRGHTLDTEELVAFLRWWMNSARDELTSDLVDLLLSAATLRGNTGEEICLSSVTSFIDPKVLGLHIPSDGPLPALSHPYWLNWDSGFEVNMDMERCLLSLGVRKDPPIHFLLDQMRPRGNWTVLDLIQYLVQEERSLTDDDISGLKLIKIFTKEDSQGSHEENIGCCADELFPPVDTFRKLQLPVIEWSEKLEWRDTSSEARLLYCLGLNHFPSLPKIVELCSSEDDEVQETAFTYLCRELQTQYSAYKPENFQDVEFIPAESNSRTCLKKLGEV
;
A
#
# COMPACT_ATOMS: atom_id res chain seq x y z
N MET A 1 20.21 69.00 -20.43
CA MET A 1 19.90 67.74 -21.14
C MET A 1 21.10 67.29 -21.94
N ALA A 2 21.66 66.12 -21.63
CA ALA A 2 22.67 65.48 -22.47
C ALA A 2 21.99 64.84 -23.70
N GLN A 3 22.66 64.85 -24.87
CA GLN A 3 22.15 64.14 -26.04
C GLN A 3 22.33 62.62 -25.88
N PRO A 4 21.35 61.80 -26.32
CA PRO A 4 21.43 60.34 -26.22
C PRO A 4 22.56 59.79 -27.11
N GLN A 5 23.40 58.91 -26.55
CA GLN A 5 24.57 58.37 -27.25
C GLN A 5 24.25 57.03 -27.94
N PRO A 6 24.68 56.81 -29.19
CA PRO A 6 24.42 55.56 -29.93
C PRO A 6 25.42 54.46 -29.55
N VAL A 7 24.97 53.20 -29.61
CA VAL A 7 25.81 52.01 -29.43
C VAL A 7 26.23 51.44 -30.79
N THR A 8 27.53 51.22 -30.97
CA THR A 8 28.18 50.97 -32.28
C THR A 8 28.10 49.54 -32.83
N ILE A 9 27.05 48.78 -32.53
CA ILE A 9 26.92 47.37 -32.94
C ILE A 9 25.58 47.11 -33.62
N ASP A 10 25.62 46.43 -34.77
CA ASP A 10 24.45 45.81 -35.40
C ASP A 10 24.01 44.58 -34.59
N MET A 11 23.09 44.81 -33.64
CA MET A 11 22.53 43.74 -32.80
C MET A 11 21.37 43.00 -33.49
N ARG A 12 21.00 43.33 -34.74
CA ARG A 12 19.81 42.81 -35.42
C ARG A 12 19.87 41.29 -35.60
N ALA A 13 21.00 40.77 -36.06
CA ALA A 13 21.21 39.33 -36.20
C ALA A 13 21.22 38.55 -34.87
N LEU A 14 21.49 39.23 -33.74
CA LEU A 14 21.35 38.64 -32.40
C LEU A 14 19.89 38.62 -31.97
N VAL A 15 19.16 39.72 -32.19
CA VAL A 15 17.72 39.83 -31.94
C VAL A 15 16.95 38.81 -32.76
N ASP A 16 17.13 38.73 -34.08
CA ASP A 16 16.41 37.77 -34.95
C ASP A 16 16.64 36.31 -34.53
N LYS A 17 17.87 35.98 -34.13
CA LYS A 17 18.24 34.66 -33.60
C LYS A 17 17.68 34.39 -32.19
N VAL A 18 17.34 35.43 -31.45
CA VAL A 18 16.61 35.37 -30.18
C VAL A 18 15.11 35.24 -30.42
N LEU A 19 14.53 35.99 -31.37
CA LEU A 19 13.11 35.92 -31.73
C LEU A 19 12.69 34.50 -32.11
N ALA A 20 13.52 33.80 -32.89
CA ALA A 20 13.31 32.39 -33.25
C ALA A 20 13.34 31.40 -32.07
N ARG A 21 13.63 31.84 -30.83
CA ARG A 21 13.74 31.01 -29.61
C ARG A 21 12.67 31.31 -28.56
N TYR A 22 11.74 32.23 -28.82
CA TYR A 22 10.68 32.60 -27.88
C TYR A 22 9.30 32.44 -28.53
N SER A 23 8.90 31.18 -28.75
CA SER A 23 7.62 30.77 -29.36
C SER A 23 6.46 30.65 -28.35
N THR A 24 6.73 30.62 -27.05
CA THR A 24 5.73 30.32 -26.02
C THR A 24 5.05 31.57 -25.44
N LYS A 25 3.71 31.49 -25.31
CA LYS A 25 2.86 32.52 -24.68
C LYS A 25 3.42 32.90 -23.30
N PHE A 26 3.47 34.20 -23.01
CA PHE A 26 3.98 34.79 -21.75
C PHE A 26 5.47 34.55 -21.40
N ALA A 27 6.28 33.91 -22.25
CA ALA A 27 7.67 33.58 -21.95
C ALA A 27 8.54 34.77 -21.48
N VAL A 28 8.29 35.98 -22.00
CA VAL A 28 8.95 37.21 -21.57
C VAL A 28 8.81 37.47 -20.06
N PHE A 29 7.64 37.20 -19.47
CA PHE A 29 7.43 37.45 -18.04
C PHE A 29 8.22 36.47 -17.17
N ARG A 30 8.32 35.19 -17.57
CA ARG A 30 9.15 34.19 -16.86
C ARG A 30 10.63 34.60 -16.86
N GLU A 31 11.16 35.04 -18.00
CA GLU A 31 12.56 35.49 -18.11
C GLU A 31 12.81 36.75 -17.27
N LEU A 32 11.89 37.73 -17.28
CA LEU A 32 11.99 38.95 -16.48
C LEU A 32 11.85 38.68 -14.97
N LEU A 33 10.96 37.76 -14.57
CA LEU A 33 10.85 37.30 -13.18
C LEU A 33 12.11 36.55 -12.73
N GLN A 34 12.70 35.70 -13.56
CA GLN A 34 13.97 35.01 -13.24
C GLN A 34 15.12 36.03 -13.10
N ASN A 35 15.22 37.01 -14.01
CA ASN A 35 16.20 38.10 -13.86
C ASN A 35 15.98 38.90 -12.56
N SER A 36 14.73 39.05 -12.11
CA SER A 36 14.38 39.74 -10.87
C SER A 36 14.77 38.91 -9.63
N ASP A 37 14.54 37.60 -9.64
CA ASP A 37 15.00 36.70 -8.57
C ASP A 37 16.53 36.62 -8.51
N ASP A 38 17.21 36.53 -9.65
CA ASP A 38 18.67 36.57 -9.75
C ASP A 38 19.25 37.91 -9.22
N ALA A 39 18.54 39.02 -9.40
CA ALA A 39 18.89 40.33 -8.83
C ALA A 39 18.59 40.45 -7.31
N GLY A 40 17.84 39.48 -6.75
CA GLY A 40 17.39 39.46 -5.37
C GLY A 40 16.27 40.46 -5.08
N CYS A 41 15.36 40.69 -6.04
CA CYS A 41 14.21 41.58 -5.89
C CYS A 41 13.16 41.04 -4.90
N ASP A 42 12.55 41.94 -4.14
CA ASP A 42 11.52 41.61 -3.15
C ASP A 42 10.10 41.56 -3.77
N SER A 43 9.89 42.27 -4.88
CA SER A 43 8.59 42.39 -5.54
C SER A 43 8.73 42.70 -7.02
N ALA A 44 7.70 42.32 -7.78
CA ALA A 44 7.59 42.54 -9.20
C ALA A 44 6.13 42.87 -9.55
N GLU A 45 5.94 43.69 -10.56
CA GLU A 45 4.67 44.27 -10.99
C GLU A 45 4.54 44.14 -12.51
N ILE A 46 3.36 43.73 -12.99
CA ILE A 46 3.05 43.64 -14.42
C ILE A 46 1.81 44.50 -14.68
N ARG A 47 1.93 45.47 -15.59
CA ARG A 47 0.82 46.33 -16.02
C ARG A 47 0.53 46.11 -17.50
N PHE A 48 -0.75 46.15 -17.83
CA PHE A 48 -1.28 46.09 -19.19
C PHE A 48 -2.00 47.40 -19.46
N GLU A 49 -1.51 48.18 -20.43
CA GLU A 49 -1.98 49.54 -20.71
C GLU A 49 -2.63 49.58 -22.10
N THR A 50 -3.86 50.09 -22.19
CA THR A 50 -4.63 50.20 -23.44
C THR A 50 -4.35 51.51 -24.17
N ALA A 51 -4.77 51.61 -25.44
CA ALA A 51 -4.57 52.84 -26.23
C ALA A 51 -5.17 54.10 -25.57
N ALA A 52 -6.29 53.96 -24.86
CA ALA A 52 -6.94 55.04 -24.13
C ALA A 52 -6.12 55.58 -22.94
N PHE A 53 -5.07 54.87 -22.52
CA PHE A 53 -4.21 55.24 -21.40
C PHE A 53 -2.89 55.91 -21.85
N SER A 54 -2.65 56.07 -23.16
CA SER A 54 -1.36 56.51 -23.70
C SER A 54 -1.48 57.65 -24.72
N PRO A 55 -0.77 58.77 -24.53
CA PRO A 55 -0.59 59.54 -23.30
C PRO A 55 -1.65 60.66 -23.23
N LEU A 56 -2.49 60.67 -22.20
CA LEU A 56 -3.29 61.86 -21.87
C LEU A 56 -2.42 62.84 -21.08
N ASP A 57 -2.38 64.09 -21.53
CA ASP A 57 -1.78 65.20 -20.79
C ASP A 57 -2.57 65.37 -19.47
N PRO A 58 -1.93 65.40 -18.27
CA PRO A 58 -2.67 65.29 -16.99
C PRO A 58 -3.72 66.37 -16.75
N GLU A 59 -3.65 67.51 -17.45
CA GLU A 59 -4.61 68.62 -17.32
C GLU A 59 -5.85 68.49 -18.21
N ALA A 60 -5.90 67.53 -19.14
CA ALA A 60 -6.97 67.41 -20.14
C ALA A 60 -8.22 66.63 -19.68
N VAL A 61 -8.19 65.98 -18.50
CA VAL A 61 -9.22 65.00 -18.07
C VAL A 61 -10.12 65.56 -16.95
N MET A 62 -10.57 66.82 -17.08
CA MET A 62 -11.43 67.47 -16.08
C MET A 62 -12.82 67.92 -16.56
N ASP A 63 -13.20 67.70 -17.83
CA ASP A 63 -14.44 68.27 -18.39
C ASP A 63 -15.39 67.26 -19.09
N ASP A 64 -15.03 65.96 -19.13
CA ASP A 64 -15.96 64.89 -19.54
C ASP A 64 -16.15 63.89 -18.39
N GLY A 65 -17.37 63.34 -18.30
CA GLY A 65 -17.83 62.52 -17.15
C GLY A 65 -17.07 61.20 -16.94
N PRO A 66 -17.42 60.42 -15.90
CA PRO A 66 -16.71 59.19 -15.55
C PRO A 66 -16.62 58.26 -16.77
N PRO A 67 -15.41 57.99 -17.30
CA PRO A 67 -15.26 57.28 -18.55
C PRO A 67 -15.73 55.83 -18.42
N ILE A 68 -16.36 55.34 -19.49
CA ILE A 68 -16.91 53.98 -19.54
C ILE A 68 -15.74 52.98 -19.36
N LEU A 69 -15.87 52.10 -18.37
CA LEU A 69 -14.88 51.07 -18.09
C LEU A 69 -14.66 50.19 -19.34
N PRO A 70 -13.41 49.93 -19.74
CA PRO A 70 -13.13 49.04 -20.86
C PRO A 70 -13.52 47.61 -20.48
N ASP A 71 -14.35 46.98 -21.31
CA ASP A 71 -14.61 45.54 -21.23
C ASP A 71 -13.30 44.79 -21.46
N LEU A 72 -12.85 44.03 -20.45
CA LEU A 72 -11.57 43.33 -20.47
C LEU A 72 -11.48 42.28 -21.58
N ASP A 73 -12.62 41.72 -22.02
CA ASP A 73 -12.66 40.73 -23.10
C ASP A 73 -12.56 41.38 -24.50
N MET A 74 -12.81 42.70 -24.59
CA MET A 74 -12.76 43.49 -25.84
C MET A 74 -11.56 44.46 -25.89
N ALA A 75 -10.96 44.76 -24.74
CA ALA A 75 -9.90 45.74 -24.57
C ALA A 75 -8.59 45.30 -25.20
N HIS A 76 -8.07 46.13 -26.12
CA HIS A 76 -6.77 45.93 -26.74
C HIS A 76 -5.69 46.70 -25.97
N VAL A 77 -4.71 45.94 -25.50
CA VAL A 77 -3.48 46.40 -24.84
C VAL A 77 -2.48 46.85 -25.91
N VAL A 78 -1.80 47.97 -25.66
CA VAL A 78 -0.75 48.52 -26.55
C VAL A 78 0.62 48.60 -25.87
N HIS A 79 0.66 48.54 -24.54
CA HIS A 79 1.90 48.58 -23.77
C HIS A 79 1.86 47.55 -22.64
N TRP A 80 2.95 46.80 -22.47
CA TRP A 80 3.22 46.06 -21.24
C TRP A 80 4.28 46.82 -20.45
N THR A 81 4.08 46.97 -19.14
CA THR A 81 5.09 47.51 -18.23
C THR A 81 5.41 46.46 -17.18
N PHE A 82 6.62 45.90 -17.21
CA PHE A 82 7.13 45.04 -16.15
C PHE A 82 8.03 45.88 -15.23
N ARG A 83 7.85 45.79 -13.92
CA ARG A 83 8.69 46.49 -12.93
C ARG A 83 9.18 45.50 -11.89
N ASN A 84 10.42 45.65 -11.42
CA ASN A 84 10.96 44.89 -10.29
C ASN A 84 11.63 45.84 -9.29
N HIS A 85 11.26 45.70 -8.02
CA HIS A 85 11.74 46.53 -6.92
C HIS A 85 12.95 45.86 -6.27
N TRP A 86 14.04 46.62 -6.04
CA TRP A 86 15.07 46.41 -5.01
C TRP A 86 16.36 47.18 -5.38
N LYS A 87 17.43 46.49 -5.76
CA LYS A 87 18.72 47.10 -6.14
C LYS A 87 18.61 47.65 -7.56
N PRO A 88 18.70 48.98 -7.78
CA PRO A 88 18.86 49.51 -9.12
C PRO A 88 20.20 49.05 -9.71
N PHE A 89 20.29 49.00 -11.04
CA PHE A 89 21.53 48.74 -11.75
C PHE A 89 22.63 49.72 -11.32
N ARG A 90 23.82 49.22 -11.02
CA ARG A 90 24.96 50.05 -10.60
C ARG A 90 25.66 50.65 -11.82
N PRO A 91 26.41 51.76 -11.67
CA PRO A 91 27.25 52.30 -12.75
C PRO A 91 28.15 51.28 -13.45
N GLN A 92 28.61 50.24 -12.76
CA GLN A 92 29.43 49.16 -13.35
C GLN A 92 28.61 48.12 -14.13
N ASP A 93 27.33 47.92 -13.79
CA ASP A 93 26.43 47.02 -14.51
C ASP A 93 25.99 47.67 -15.84
N TRP A 94 25.73 48.98 -15.78
CA TRP A 94 25.46 49.82 -16.93
C TRP A 94 26.57 49.87 -17.98
N GLN A 95 27.84 49.92 -17.56
CA GLN A 95 28.99 49.91 -18.49
C GLN A 95 29.13 48.61 -19.30
N ARG A 96 28.40 47.55 -18.93
CA ARG A 96 28.46 46.24 -19.60
C ARG A 96 27.43 46.12 -20.72
N LEU A 97 26.24 46.69 -20.56
CA LEU A 97 25.13 46.58 -21.51
C LEU A 97 25.48 46.99 -22.96
N PRO A 98 26.17 48.13 -23.23
CA PRO A 98 26.60 48.49 -24.58
C PRO A 98 27.70 47.58 -25.19
N ARG A 99 28.36 46.75 -24.38
CA ARG A 99 29.52 45.95 -24.81
C ARG A 99 29.16 44.51 -25.22
N ILE A 100 27.89 44.13 -25.14
CA ILE A 100 27.35 42.77 -25.44
C ILE A 100 27.31 42.50 -26.96
N GLY A 101 28.26 43.03 -27.73
CA GLY A 101 28.25 42.92 -29.20
C GLY A 101 29.53 43.33 -29.94
N LEU A 102 30.56 43.84 -29.25
CA LEU A 102 31.81 44.25 -29.88
C LEU A 102 32.73 43.06 -30.18
N LYS A 103 33.07 42.87 -31.46
CA LYS A 103 34.22 42.05 -31.91
C LYS A 103 35.27 42.93 -32.61
N SER A 104 36.52 42.51 -32.48
CA SER A 104 37.75 43.21 -32.88
C SER A 104 38.01 43.28 -34.40
N PRO A 105 38.91 44.19 -34.87
CA PRO A 105 39.19 44.42 -36.30
C PRO A 105 39.97 43.28 -37.01
N PRO A 106 40.07 43.29 -38.36
CA PRO A 106 40.34 42.08 -39.12
C PRO A 106 41.83 41.77 -39.33
N LEU A 107 42.26 40.55 -39.00
CA LEU A 107 43.44 39.93 -39.60
C LEU A 107 43.30 38.41 -39.78
N SER A 108 43.07 38.01 -41.03
CA SER A 108 43.43 36.74 -41.69
C SER A 108 43.20 35.40 -40.97
N ARG A 109 42.37 34.58 -41.64
CA ARG A 109 42.06 33.14 -41.43
C ARG A 109 41.08 32.87 -40.28
N GLY A 110 39.95 32.25 -40.65
CA GLY A 110 38.70 32.36 -39.90
C GLY A 110 38.60 31.47 -38.67
N ILE A 111 38.15 32.08 -37.57
CA ILE A 111 37.42 31.52 -36.41
C ILE A 111 36.69 32.71 -35.75
N GLY A 112 35.36 32.66 -35.66
CA GLY A 112 34.55 33.80 -35.20
C GLY A 112 34.26 33.80 -33.69
N LEU A 113 35.13 34.39 -32.88
CA LEU A 113 35.17 34.25 -31.39
C LEU A 113 34.69 35.52 -30.63
N ILE A 114 34.22 35.39 -29.36
CA ILE A 114 34.01 36.43 -28.28
C ILE A 114 32.63 37.11 -28.16
N ILE A 115 32.08 37.25 -26.92
CA ILE A 115 31.38 38.44 -26.31
C ILE A 115 30.99 38.18 -24.82
N GLY A 116 31.32 39.10 -23.89
CA GLY A 116 30.94 39.08 -22.45
C GLY A 116 29.81 40.07 -22.09
N PHE A 117 29.44 40.36 -20.83
CA PHE A 117 29.85 39.87 -19.48
C PHE A 117 28.88 40.50 -18.42
N LEU A 118 28.48 39.83 -17.31
CA LEU A 118 27.85 40.50 -16.13
C LEU A 118 28.03 39.69 -14.80
N PHE A 119 27.93 40.40 -13.66
CA PHE A 119 28.10 40.02 -12.23
C PHE A 119 29.51 40.03 -11.60
N SER A 120 29.58 40.55 -10.37
CA SER A 120 30.74 40.52 -9.46
C SER A 120 30.27 40.58 -7.99
N LEU A 121 30.81 39.69 -7.15
CA LEU A 121 30.58 39.64 -5.69
C LEU A 121 31.64 40.46 -4.94
N GLY A 122 31.33 40.86 -3.70
CA GLY A 122 32.30 41.43 -2.77
C GLY A 122 32.01 41.01 -1.32
N LYS A 123 33.06 40.77 -0.54
CA LYS A 123 33.03 40.67 0.92
C LYS A 123 34.26 41.33 1.52
N SER A 124 34.04 42.02 2.64
CA SER A 124 35.07 42.52 3.55
C SER A 124 34.84 41.94 4.96
N ARG A 125 35.87 41.99 5.80
CA ARG A 125 35.90 41.60 7.22
C ARG A 125 36.93 42.52 7.94
N PRO A 126 37.00 42.58 9.29
CA PRO A 126 36.08 42.02 10.29
C PRO A 126 35.58 43.04 11.33
N ASN A 127 34.34 42.88 11.79
CA ASN A 127 34.02 42.44 13.17
C ASN A 127 32.50 42.20 13.24
N GLU A 128 32.11 41.06 13.83
CA GLU A 128 30.78 40.67 14.36
C GLU A 128 29.52 41.27 13.66
N ASP A 129 28.65 40.50 13.00
CA ASP A 129 28.30 39.08 13.18
C ASP A 129 27.68 38.43 11.91
N ARG A 130 27.70 37.09 11.85
CA ARG A 130 27.07 36.16 10.88
C ARG A 130 27.60 36.10 9.42
N ARG A 131 27.51 34.89 8.83
CA ARG A 131 28.20 34.43 7.59
C ARG A 131 27.16 34.12 6.49
N ILE A 132 27.44 34.21 5.18
CA ILE A 132 27.84 33.06 4.32
C ILE A 132 28.59 33.53 3.06
N TRP A 133 29.66 32.79 2.78
CA TRP A 133 30.69 32.65 1.73
C TRP A 133 30.55 33.17 0.28
N CYS A 134 31.72 33.45 -0.32
CA CYS A 134 31.97 33.76 -1.75
C CYS A 134 33.27 33.04 -2.17
N TRP A 135 33.42 32.64 -3.45
CA TRP A 135 34.62 31.95 -3.95
C TRP A 135 35.50 32.83 -4.84
N TRP A 136 36.81 32.80 -4.60
CA TRP A 136 37.90 33.32 -5.43
C TRP A 136 39.09 32.36 -5.35
N VAL A 137 39.87 32.24 -6.43
CA VAL A 137 41.19 31.58 -6.44
C VAL A 137 42.15 32.43 -7.30
N SER A 138 43.37 32.62 -6.81
CA SER A 138 44.44 33.34 -7.51
C SER A 138 45.81 32.82 -7.09
N ASN A 139 46.74 32.68 -8.04
CA ASN A 139 48.17 32.63 -7.75
C ASN A 139 48.94 33.42 -8.83
N PRO A 140 50.04 34.13 -8.52
CA PRO A 140 50.57 35.17 -9.41
C PRO A 140 51.78 34.72 -10.23
N SER A 141 51.62 34.59 -11.54
CA SER A 141 52.64 34.91 -12.56
C SER A 141 52.07 34.66 -13.96
N ASN A 142 52.38 35.56 -14.91
CA ASN A 142 51.96 35.56 -16.31
C ASN A 142 50.43 35.63 -16.54
N GLY A 143 49.94 36.83 -16.87
CA GLY A 143 48.52 37.11 -16.98
C GLY A 143 47.88 36.66 -18.30
N THR A 144 46.79 35.91 -18.18
CA THR A 144 45.68 35.87 -19.15
C THR A 144 44.37 35.79 -18.37
N MET A 145 43.49 36.79 -18.51
CA MET A 145 42.16 36.75 -17.90
C MET A 145 41.26 35.74 -18.63
N LEU A 146 40.51 34.93 -17.86
CA LEU A 146 39.52 33.99 -18.37
C LEU A 146 38.13 34.63 -18.35
N GLU A 147 37.61 34.95 -19.53
CA GLU A 147 36.32 35.63 -19.72
C GLU A 147 35.11 34.68 -19.54
N ARG A 148 33.93 35.24 -19.22
CA ARG A 148 32.64 34.54 -19.06
C ARG A 148 31.50 35.32 -19.75
N GLU A 149 30.47 34.63 -20.27
CA GLU A 149 29.44 35.22 -21.16
C GLU A 149 28.07 35.49 -20.45
N PRO A 150 27.23 36.45 -20.93
CA PRO A 150 26.04 36.97 -20.22
C PRO A 150 24.72 36.17 -20.39
N SER A 151 23.59 36.70 -19.91
CA SER A 151 22.25 36.10 -19.95
C SER A 151 21.38 36.63 -21.11
N LEU A 152 20.52 35.76 -21.68
CA LEU A 152 19.69 36.08 -22.86
C LEU A 152 18.34 36.75 -22.51
N GLY A 153 17.89 36.69 -21.26
CA GLY A 153 16.51 37.02 -20.87
C GLY A 153 16.07 38.46 -21.17
N PHE A 154 16.99 39.43 -21.20
CA PHE A 154 16.69 40.81 -21.63
C PHE A 154 16.12 40.86 -23.06
N PHE A 155 16.70 40.09 -23.98
CA PHE A 155 16.31 40.10 -25.38
C PHE A 155 14.96 39.40 -25.64
N SER A 156 14.42 38.67 -24.65
CA SER A 156 13.07 38.09 -24.75
C SER A 156 11.98 39.15 -24.95
N ALA A 157 12.19 40.39 -24.49
CA ALA A 157 11.26 41.50 -24.72
C ALA A 157 11.01 41.74 -26.21
N PHE A 158 12.03 41.59 -27.07
CA PHE A 158 11.88 41.79 -28.51
C PHE A 158 10.86 40.83 -29.15
N SER A 159 10.52 39.70 -28.52
CA SER A 159 9.46 38.79 -29.01
C SER A 159 8.11 39.49 -29.18
N VAL A 160 7.85 40.55 -28.41
CA VAL A 160 6.58 41.29 -28.39
C VAL A 160 6.71 42.79 -28.71
N THR A 161 7.93 43.34 -28.76
CA THR A 161 8.19 44.76 -29.10
C THR A 161 9.34 44.93 -30.10
N GLU A 162 9.34 46.01 -30.88
CA GLU A 162 10.51 46.47 -31.65
C GLU A 162 11.33 47.53 -30.90
N HIS A 163 10.75 48.17 -29.88
CA HIS A 163 11.32 49.34 -29.21
C HIS A 163 11.26 49.21 -27.67
N PRO A 164 11.91 48.19 -27.07
CA PRO A 164 11.98 48.07 -25.63
C PRO A 164 12.70 49.27 -25.02
N CYS A 165 12.20 49.73 -23.89
CA CYS A 165 12.77 50.81 -23.10
C CYS A 165 12.94 50.35 -21.65
N VAL A 166 14.11 50.58 -21.05
CA VAL A 166 14.41 50.14 -19.68
C VAL A 166 14.98 51.30 -18.89
N SER A 167 14.34 51.64 -17.77
CA SER A 167 14.77 52.71 -16.85
C SER A 167 15.01 52.13 -15.45
N SER A 168 16.11 52.53 -14.81
CA SER A 168 16.41 52.15 -13.42
C SER A 168 17.21 53.28 -12.77
N ALA A 169 16.69 53.86 -11.69
CA ALA A 169 17.26 55.05 -11.07
C ALA A 169 17.57 56.16 -12.11
N GLU A 170 18.82 56.60 -12.21
CA GLU A 170 19.25 57.81 -12.93
C GLU A 170 19.47 57.59 -14.46
N MET A 171 19.14 56.42 -15.02
CA MET A 171 19.40 56.11 -16.44
C MET A 171 18.28 55.34 -17.16
N GLU A 172 18.03 55.75 -18.42
CA GLU A 172 17.13 55.12 -19.39
C GLU A 172 17.93 54.57 -20.60
N PHE A 173 17.61 53.34 -21.00
CA PHE A 173 17.98 52.71 -22.27
C PHE A 173 16.76 52.64 -23.17
N ARG A 174 16.91 53.00 -24.44
CA ARG A 174 15.82 52.99 -25.42
C ARG A 174 16.32 52.50 -26.77
N TRP A 175 15.61 51.55 -27.36
CA TRP A 175 15.80 51.23 -28.78
C TRP A 175 15.09 52.25 -29.66
N ASP A 176 15.78 52.77 -30.68
CA ASP A 176 15.19 53.70 -31.63
C ASP A 176 14.60 53.02 -32.88
N LYS A 177 13.96 53.82 -33.73
CA LYS A 177 13.37 53.38 -35.02
C LYS A 177 14.41 52.98 -36.07
N GLU A 178 15.68 53.29 -35.84
CA GLU A 178 16.82 52.95 -36.71
C GLU A 178 17.49 51.63 -36.27
N ASN A 179 16.90 50.94 -35.28
CA ASN A 179 17.40 49.73 -34.64
C ASN A 179 18.72 49.92 -33.87
N GLN A 180 19.04 51.15 -33.46
CA GLN A 180 20.18 51.43 -32.60
C GLN A 180 19.75 51.54 -31.14
N LEU A 181 20.56 50.96 -30.25
CA LEU A 181 20.42 51.19 -28.82
C LEU A 181 20.97 52.57 -28.47
N ARG A 182 20.17 53.38 -27.76
CA ARG A 182 20.60 54.65 -27.16
C ARG A 182 20.44 54.61 -25.65
N TYR A 183 21.26 55.37 -24.94
CA TYR A 183 21.11 55.59 -23.50
C TYR A 183 21.16 57.08 -23.13
N ARG A 184 20.50 57.44 -22.02
CA ARG A 184 20.50 58.78 -21.42
C ARG A 184 20.62 58.67 -19.90
N PHE A 185 21.57 59.41 -19.33
CA PHE A 185 21.56 59.74 -17.90
C PHE A 185 20.69 60.99 -17.68
N ASP A 186 19.82 60.96 -16.67
CA ASP A 186 19.08 62.14 -16.23
C ASP A 186 19.84 62.89 -15.13
N ASP A 187 19.79 64.22 -15.23
CA ASP A 187 20.58 65.15 -14.43
C ASP A 187 19.77 65.55 -13.18
N LEU A 188 20.15 65.00 -12.02
CA LEU A 188 19.37 65.13 -10.78
C LEU A 188 19.31 66.57 -10.27
N SER A 189 18.11 67.17 -10.34
CA SER A 189 17.81 68.40 -9.59
C SER A 189 16.44 68.45 -8.91
N LYS A 190 15.48 67.53 -9.19
CA LYS A 190 14.14 67.54 -8.56
C LYS A 190 13.44 66.16 -8.47
N THR A 191 13.83 65.32 -7.50
CA THR A 191 12.91 64.39 -6.77
C THR A 191 13.66 63.75 -5.60
N GLU A 192 13.12 63.87 -4.37
CA GLU A 192 13.78 63.42 -3.13
C GLU A 192 13.63 61.91 -2.82
N THR A 193 13.17 61.11 -3.78
CA THR A 193 13.12 59.65 -3.68
C THR A 193 13.87 59.02 -4.85
N ARG A 194 14.87 58.19 -4.55
CA ARG A 194 15.47 57.31 -5.55
C ARG A 194 14.46 56.21 -5.86
N ASP A 195 13.93 56.20 -7.08
CA ASP A 195 13.08 55.09 -7.51
C ASP A 195 13.92 53.80 -7.54
N LEU A 196 13.60 52.87 -6.63
CA LEU A 196 14.24 51.57 -6.48
C LEU A 196 13.65 50.52 -7.44
N TRP A 197 12.71 50.91 -8.30
CA TRP A 197 12.17 50.07 -9.34
C TRP A 197 13.03 50.13 -10.62
N THR A 198 13.45 48.96 -11.10
CA THR A 198 13.80 48.79 -12.50
C THR A 198 12.49 48.59 -13.28
N THR A 199 12.30 49.36 -14.36
CA THR A 199 11.07 49.39 -15.16
C THR A 199 11.38 49.09 -16.62
N PHE A 200 10.76 48.04 -17.15
CA PHE A 200 10.78 47.61 -18.54
C PHE A 200 9.46 48.03 -19.20
N LYS A 201 9.54 49.00 -20.10
CA LYS A 201 8.46 49.49 -20.96
C LYS A 201 8.52 48.77 -22.31
N ILE A 202 7.44 48.08 -22.66
CA ILE A 202 7.37 47.13 -23.77
C ILE A 202 6.17 47.54 -24.66
N PRO A 203 6.36 48.49 -25.59
CA PRO A 203 5.32 48.88 -26.54
C PRO A 203 5.10 47.74 -27.54
N LEU A 204 3.89 47.20 -27.61
CA LEU A 204 3.60 46.04 -28.44
C LEU A 204 3.72 46.39 -29.93
N ARG A 205 4.15 45.42 -30.75
CA ARG A 205 4.23 45.58 -32.21
C ARG A 205 2.86 45.88 -32.83
N GLU A 206 1.85 45.18 -32.35
CA GLU A 206 0.44 45.34 -32.72
C GLU A 206 -0.38 45.33 -31.42
N ALA A 207 -1.53 46.01 -31.44
CA ALA A 207 -2.43 46.01 -30.29
C ALA A 207 -3.03 44.61 -30.11
N ALA A 208 -2.90 44.03 -28.92
CA ALA A 208 -3.29 42.66 -28.63
C ALA A 208 -4.43 42.62 -27.60
N PRO A 209 -5.35 41.63 -27.64
CA PRO A 209 -6.35 41.48 -26.60
C PRO A 209 -5.70 41.27 -25.23
N MET A 210 -6.38 41.69 -24.17
CA MET A 210 -5.96 41.44 -22.79
C MET A 210 -5.73 39.93 -22.57
N PRO A 211 -4.59 39.51 -21.95
CA PRO A 211 -4.39 38.13 -21.57
C PRO A 211 -5.52 37.60 -20.67
N PRO A 212 -6.06 36.38 -20.92
CA PRO A 212 -7.00 35.75 -20.01
C PRO A 212 -6.40 35.63 -18.62
N ILE A 213 -7.02 36.28 -17.63
CA ILE A 213 -6.44 36.46 -16.29
C ILE A 213 -6.14 35.11 -15.61
N ALA A 214 -7.00 34.10 -15.81
CA ALA A 214 -6.79 32.75 -15.29
C ALA A 214 -5.53 32.09 -15.85
N GLU A 215 -5.35 32.10 -17.18
CA GLU A 215 -4.15 31.54 -17.84
C GLU A 215 -2.87 32.28 -17.42
N LEU A 216 -2.93 33.62 -17.35
CA LEU A 216 -1.79 34.44 -16.93
C LEU A 216 -1.41 34.12 -15.48
N MET A 217 -2.39 33.97 -14.59
CA MET A 217 -2.15 33.64 -13.20
C MET A 217 -1.58 32.22 -13.01
N GLN A 218 -2.07 31.23 -13.74
CA GLN A 218 -1.51 29.87 -13.77
C GLN A 218 -0.05 29.87 -14.24
N PHE A 219 0.25 30.65 -15.29
CA PHE A 219 1.61 30.84 -15.77
C PHE A 219 2.52 31.54 -14.73
N LEU A 220 2.02 32.54 -14.01
CA LEU A 220 2.79 33.28 -12.99
C LEU A 220 3.02 32.43 -11.73
N ALA A 221 2.01 31.69 -11.27
CA ALA A 221 2.11 30.78 -10.12
C ALA A 221 3.16 29.69 -10.36
N SER A 222 3.11 29.04 -11.53
CA SER A 222 4.11 28.05 -11.94
C SER A 222 5.51 28.67 -12.10
N SER A 223 5.63 29.91 -12.59
CA SER A 223 6.90 30.65 -12.71
C SER A 223 7.54 30.98 -11.36
N ILE A 224 6.76 31.44 -10.38
CA ILE A 224 7.28 31.92 -9.09
C ILE A 224 7.61 30.77 -8.12
N THR A 225 7.03 29.58 -8.33
CA THR A 225 7.16 28.40 -7.46
C THR A 225 8.62 28.09 -7.04
N PHE A 226 9.55 28.11 -7.99
CA PHE A 226 10.96 27.74 -7.77
C PHE A 226 11.92 28.91 -7.52
N MET A 227 11.42 30.15 -7.50
CA MET A 227 12.23 31.34 -7.26
C MET A 227 12.72 31.40 -5.80
N ILE A 228 13.90 31.98 -5.61
CA ILE A 228 14.77 31.81 -4.44
C ILE A 228 14.43 32.81 -3.33
N ASN A 229 14.16 34.07 -3.67
CA ASN A 229 14.17 35.16 -2.68
C ASN A 229 12.81 35.47 -2.03
N LYS A 230 11.71 34.89 -2.53
CA LYS A 230 10.41 34.96 -1.86
C LYS A 230 10.16 33.73 -0.98
N SER A 231 10.22 33.97 0.34
CA SER A 231 9.64 33.15 1.41
C SER A 231 9.92 31.63 1.36
N LEU A 232 11.20 31.26 1.25
CA LEU A 232 11.63 29.97 1.81
C LEU A 232 11.56 30.09 3.34
N GLY A 233 10.68 29.30 3.97
CA GLY A 233 10.63 29.17 5.43
C GLY A 233 11.89 28.48 5.97
N HIS A 234 11.91 28.18 7.28
CA HIS A 234 13.01 27.44 7.90
C HIS A 234 13.34 26.16 7.11
N SER A 235 14.57 26.10 6.57
CA SER A 235 15.11 24.93 5.89
C SER A 235 15.43 23.82 6.89
N GLN A 236 14.94 22.62 6.63
CA GLN A 236 15.24 21.43 7.42
C GLN A 236 16.05 20.45 6.54
N PRO A 237 17.27 20.04 6.93
CA PRO A 237 17.99 19.01 6.19
C PRO A 237 17.25 17.67 6.32
N ILE A 238 17.13 16.92 5.23
CA ILE A 238 16.60 15.56 5.26
C ILE A 238 17.74 14.56 5.15
N LEU A 239 17.59 13.41 5.82
CA LEU A 239 18.54 12.32 5.71
C LEU A 239 18.32 11.61 4.37
N ILE A 240 19.35 11.66 3.50
CA ILE A 240 19.39 10.82 2.30
C ILE A 240 19.80 9.41 2.76
N PRO A 241 19.00 8.36 2.54
CA PRO A 241 19.37 6.99 2.92
C PRO A 241 20.73 6.61 2.33
N ASN A 242 21.53 5.84 3.08
CA ASN A 242 22.91 5.49 2.69
C ASN A 242 22.95 4.50 1.52
N GLU A 243 21.83 3.83 1.29
CA GLU A 243 21.61 2.80 0.28
C GLU A 243 21.19 3.39 -1.07
N LEU A 244 21.07 4.73 -1.17
CA LEU A 244 20.87 5.45 -2.43
C LEU A 244 22.23 5.81 -3.03
N ARG A 245 22.50 5.37 -4.27
CA ARG A 245 23.65 5.77 -5.09
C ARG A 245 23.52 7.25 -5.45
N ARG A 246 24.15 8.12 -4.64
CA ARG A 246 24.10 9.59 -4.75
C ARG A 246 24.84 10.17 -5.96
N SER A 247 25.77 9.42 -6.56
CA SER A 247 26.51 9.80 -7.76
C SER A 247 25.85 9.22 -9.02
N SER A 248 25.72 10.04 -10.06
CA SER A 248 25.14 9.69 -11.35
C SER A 248 25.94 8.59 -12.10
N PRO A 249 25.36 7.92 -13.12
CA PRO A 249 25.99 6.83 -13.87
C PRO A 249 27.45 7.09 -14.28
N GLU A 250 27.71 8.23 -14.93
CA GLU A 250 29.06 8.64 -15.39
C GLU A 250 29.86 9.39 -14.29
N ASN A 251 29.32 9.47 -13.07
CA ASN A 251 29.85 10.20 -11.91
C ASN A 251 30.03 11.71 -12.13
N ILE A 252 29.30 12.30 -13.09
CA ILE A 252 29.39 13.74 -13.40
C ILE A 252 28.71 14.58 -12.32
N MET A 253 27.68 14.05 -11.66
CA MET A 253 26.90 14.74 -10.64
C MET A 253 26.80 13.92 -9.36
N THR A 254 26.92 14.54 -8.19
CA THR A 254 26.76 13.86 -6.89
C THR A 254 25.91 14.69 -5.93
N VAL A 255 24.84 14.09 -5.41
CA VAL A 255 23.95 14.73 -4.43
C VAL A 255 24.63 14.76 -3.05
N LYS A 256 24.87 15.98 -2.54
CA LYS A 256 25.56 16.24 -1.26
C LYS A 256 24.60 16.17 -0.08
N SER A 257 23.47 16.88 -0.23
CA SER A 257 22.45 17.13 0.78
C SER A 257 21.11 17.35 0.09
N VAL A 258 20.02 17.16 0.82
CA VAL A 258 18.69 17.59 0.42
C VAL A 258 18.06 18.39 1.56
N GLU A 259 17.47 19.53 1.24
CA GLU A 259 16.79 20.41 2.18
C GLU A 259 15.28 20.43 1.89
N LYS A 260 14.46 20.22 2.93
CA LYS A 260 13.00 20.43 2.96
C LYS A 260 12.73 21.89 3.30
N HIS A 261 12.08 22.62 2.41
CA HIS A 261 11.61 23.97 2.67
C HIS A 261 10.09 24.00 2.60
N ARG A 262 9.44 24.41 3.69
CA ARG A 262 8.01 24.72 3.63
C ARG A 262 7.85 26.09 2.98
N LYS A 263 7.09 26.16 1.88
CA LYS A 263 6.67 27.41 1.25
C LYS A 263 5.17 27.57 1.46
N SER A 264 4.80 28.61 2.19
CA SER A 264 3.46 29.18 2.08
C SER A 264 3.51 30.25 1.00
N PHE A 265 2.82 30.00 -0.13
CA PHE A 265 2.69 30.98 -1.20
C PHE A 265 1.67 32.05 -0.78
N HIS A 266 2.12 32.99 0.06
CA HIS A 266 1.34 34.16 0.43
C HIS A 266 1.43 35.24 -0.66
N HIS A 267 0.29 35.88 -0.96
CA HIS A 267 0.14 36.96 -1.94
C HIS A 267 0.67 36.67 -3.36
N LEU A 268 -0.19 36.05 -4.17
CA LEU A 268 -0.23 36.32 -5.61
C LEU A 268 -1.43 37.25 -5.87
N SER A 269 -1.29 38.51 -5.45
CA SER A 269 -2.31 39.55 -5.66
C SER A 269 -2.16 40.18 -7.05
N ILE A 270 -3.13 39.97 -7.94
CA ILE A 270 -3.34 40.90 -9.06
C ILE A 270 -4.28 42.01 -8.58
N THR A 271 -3.75 43.22 -8.50
CA THR A 271 -4.55 44.44 -8.44
C THR A 271 -4.73 44.95 -9.86
N ILE A 272 -5.94 44.81 -10.42
CA ILE A 272 -6.27 45.41 -11.73
C ILE A 272 -6.57 46.90 -11.50
N ASP A 273 -5.50 47.69 -11.37
CA ASP A 273 -5.59 49.13 -11.19
C ASP A 273 -5.79 49.83 -12.55
N ALA A 274 -7.00 49.71 -13.10
CA ALA A 274 -7.46 50.70 -14.06
C ALA A 274 -7.63 52.02 -13.30
N ARG A 275 -6.96 53.10 -13.73
CA ARG A 275 -7.06 54.44 -13.10
C ARG A 275 -8.45 55.10 -13.16
N ILE A 276 -9.47 54.33 -13.54
CA ILE A 276 -10.88 54.64 -13.43
C ILE A 276 -11.47 53.45 -12.65
N THR A 277 -12.05 53.74 -11.50
CA THR A 277 -12.30 52.82 -10.39
C THR A 277 -13.03 51.52 -10.80
N LEU A 278 -12.28 50.43 -10.97
CA LEU A 278 -12.84 49.08 -10.92
C LEU A 278 -13.17 48.71 -9.47
N PRO A 279 -14.19 47.86 -9.22
CA PRO A 279 -14.26 47.15 -7.95
C PRO A 279 -13.02 46.24 -7.83
N GLN A 280 -12.25 46.39 -6.75
CA GLN A 280 -11.08 45.55 -6.50
C GLN A 280 -11.50 44.08 -6.43
N ARG A 281 -11.15 43.30 -7.48
CA ARG A 281 -11.11 41.83 -7.40
C ARG A 281 -9.76 41.43 -6.80
N ASP A 282 -9.61 41.62 -5.50
CA ASP A 282 -8.48 41.11 -4.76
C ASP A 282 -8.59 39.58 -4.65
N LEU A 283 -8.09 38.86 -5.65
CA LEU A 283 -7.81 37.43 -5.50
C LEU A 283 -6.66 37.29 -4.49
N HIS A 284 -6.98 36.78 -3.31
CA HIS A 284 -6.03 36.41 -2.27
C HIS A 284 -6.08 34.90 -2.08
N GLU A 285 -5.38 34.20 -2.94
CA GLU A 285 -5.17 32.77 -2.80
C GLU A 285 -3.82 32.48 -2.14
N THR A 286 -3.85 31.58 -1.16
CA THR A 286 -2.68 31.07 -0.47
C THR A 286 -2.63 29.56 -0.60
N LYS A 287 -1.54 29.03 -1.16
CA LYS A 287 -1.31 27.59 -1.23
C LYS A 287 -0.07 27.23 -0.42
N ASP A 288 -0.19 26.23 0.44
CA ASP A 288 0.95 25.62 1.11
C ASP A 288 1.52 24.49 0.24
N GLY A 289 2.84 24.42 0.14
CA GLY A 289 3.54 23.35 -0.54
C GLY A 289 4.95 23.17 -0.01
N THR A 290 5.50 21.97 -0.18
CA THR A 290 6.87 21.68 0.22
C THR A 290 7.77 21.69 -1.02
N VAL A 291 8.87 22.44 -0.96
CA VAL A 291 9.92 22.39 -1.97
C VAL A 291 11.12 21.67 -1.38
N PHE A 292 11.52 20.57 -2.01
CA PHE A 292 12.76 19.87 -1.68
C PHE A 292 13.86 20.33 -2.63
N THR A 293 15.01 20.71 -2.08
CA THR A 293 16.19 21.16 -2.83
C THR A 293 17.34 20.20 -2.61
N ALA A 294 17.78 19.50 -3.65
CA ALA A 294 19.08 18.81 -3.67
C ALA A 294 20.21 19.80 -3.98
N GLU A 295 21.27 19.78 -3.17
CA GLU A 295 22.55 20.42 -3.52
C GLU A 295 23.47 19.37 -4.16
N VAL A 296 24.08 19.73 -5.29
CA VAL A 296 24.73 18.77 -6.20
C VAL A 296 26.13 19.27 -6.54
N ASP A 297 27.16 18.46 -6.28
CA ASP A 297 28.49 18.65 -6.85
C ASP A 297 28.50 18.24 -8.32
N VAL A 298 29.23 18.99 -9.15
CA VAL A 298 29.44 18.68 -10.56
C VAL A 298 30.94 18.48 -10.82
N ALA A 299 31.30 17.28 -11.24
CA ALA A 299 32.67 16.87 -11.55
C ALA A 299 32.76 16.44 -13.02
N VAL A 300 33.07 17.40 -13.90
CA VAL A 300 33.31 17.13 -15.33
C VAL A 300 34.80 17.04 -15.65
N ASP A 301 35.18 16.10 -16.54
CA ASP A 301 36.54 16.08 -17.07
C ASP A 301 36.80 17.27 -18.03
N MET A 302 38.08 17.51 -18.35
CA MET A 302 38.49 18.65 -19.16
C MET A 302 38.02 18.58 -20.63
N LYS A 303 37.84 17.38 -21.19
CA LYS A 303 37.34 17.16 -22.55
C LYS A 303 35.84 17.43 -22.60
N PHE A 304 35.06 16.77 -21.75
CA PHE A 304 33.62 16.93 -21.67
C PHE A 304 33.22 18.37 -21.26
N SER A 305 33.95 18.99 -20.34
CA SER A 305 33.79 20.42 -20.00
C SER A 305 34.01 21.34 -21.21
N LYS A 306 34.98 21.04 -22.07
CA LYS A 306 35.26 21.79 -23.30
C LYS A 306 34.16 21.57 -24.34
N GLU A 307 33.68 20.34 -24.51
CA GLU A 307 32.62 19.97 -25.46
C GLU A 307 31.26 20.56 -25.03
N LEU A 308 30.86 20.44 -23.76
CA LEU A 308 29.69 21.15 -23.22
C LEU A 308 29.81 22.66 -23.37
N ASN A 309 30.98 23.25 -23.09
CA ASN A 309 31.17 24.69 -23.27
C ASN A 309 31.11 25.11 -24.76
N GLN A 310 31.48 24.22 -25.70
CA GLN A 310 31.28 24.44 -27.13
C GLN A 310 29.80 24.45 -27.50
N CYS A 311 28.96 23.59 -26.91
CA CYS A 311 27.51 23.59 -27.14
C CYS A 311 26.82 24.77 -26.43
N MET A 312 27.02 24.89 -25.12
CA MET A 312 26.30 25.79 -24.22
C MET A 312 26.82 27.23 -24.17
N LYS A 313 28.04 27.48 -24.67
CA LYS A 313 28.79 28.75 -24.50
C LYS A 313 29.03 29.16 -23.05
N LYS A 314 28.78 28.24 -22.11
CA LYS A 314 29.01 28.37 -20.69
C LYS A 314 29.71 27.10 -20.23
N LYS A 315 30.73 27.24 -19.40
CA LYS A 315 31.26 26.09 -18.66
C LYS A 315 30.13 25.53 -17.78
N PRO A 316 30.01 24.20 -17.65
CA PRO A 316 29.14 23.63 -16.63
C PRO A 316 29.54 24.19 -15.25
N PRO A 317 28.57 24.46 -14.36
CA PRO A 317 28.86 24.94 -13.02
C PRO A 317 29.60 23.86 -12.21
N SER A 318 30.28 24.25 -11.13
CA SER A 318 30.89 23.34 -10.14
C SER A 318 29.87 22.72 -9.19
N ASP A 319 28.74 23.40 -9.04
CA ASP A 319 27.70 23.12 -8.07
C ASP A 319 26.36 23.58 -8.65
N LEU A 320 25.30 22.82 -8.42
CA LEU A 320 23.96 23.18 -8.86
C LEU A 320 22.89 22.77 -7.86
N LYS A 321 21.68 23.31 -8.05
CA LYS A 321 20.50 22.94 -7.26
C LYS A 321 19.47 22.25 -8.14
N TYR A 322 18.91 21.15 -7.66
CA TYR A 322 17.76 20.48 -8.26
C TYR A 322 16.59 20.58 -7.30
N ARG A 323 15.42 21.05 -7.77
CA ARG A 323 14.24 21.28 -6.94
C ARG A 323 13.07 20.40 -7.38
N LEU A 324 12.34 19.89 -6.39
CA LEU A 324 11.09 19.15 -6.53
C LEU A 324 10.02 19.82 -5.68
N THR A 325 8.84 20.09 -6.23
CA THR A 325 7.65 20.40 -5.42
C THR A 325 6.94 19.11 -5.02
N TYR A 326 6.49 19.03 -3.78
CA TYR A 326 5.63 17.97 -3.26
C TYR A 326 4.50 18.59 -2.43
N THR A 327 3.29 18.07 -2.61
CA THR A 327 2.12 18.42 -1.82
C THR A 327 1.69 17.17 -1.07
N GLY A 328 1.69 17.21 0.27
CA GLY A 328 1.24 16.08 1.08
C GLY A 328 -0.27 15.87 0.96
N LYS A 329 -0.74 14.65 1.25
CA LYS A 329 -2.17 14.28 1.16
C LYS A 329 -3.11 15.30 1.81
N ASP A 330 -2.79 15.76 3.02
CA ASP A 330 -3.70 16.65 3.76
C ASP A 330 -3.69 18.08 3.16
N GLU A 331 -2.58 18.50 2.55
CA GLU A 331 -2.47 19.79 1.83
C GLU A 331 -3.25 19.71 0.50
N HIS A 332 -3.16 18.58 -0.20
CA HIS A 332 -3.91 18.28 -1.43
C HIS A 332 -5.44 18.21 -1.16
N GLY A 333 -5.86 17.48 -0.11
CA GLY A 333 -7.26 17.38 0.29
C GLY A 333 -7.89 18.70 0.79
N ARG A 334 -7.09 19.62 1.35
CA ARG A 334 -7.53 20.99 1.64
C ARG A 334 -7.68 21.81 0.35
N SER A 335 -6.76 21.67 -0.59
CA SER A 335 -6.79 22.38 -1.89
C SER A 335 -8.06 22.05 -2.68
N HIS A 336 -8.36 20.77 -2.89
CA HIS A 336 -9.57 20.35 -3.62
C HIS A 336 -10.89 20.80 -2.97
N LYS A 337 -10.95 20.88 -1.63
CA LYS A 337 -12.13 21.41 -0.92
C LYS A 337 -12.28 22.92 -1.09
N SER A 338 -11.20 23.67 -1.29
CA SER A 338 -11.28 25.09 -1.61
C SER A 338 -11.74 25.30 -3.05
N GLU A 339 -11.20 24.52 -3.98
CA GLU A 339 -11.53 24.57 -5.42
C GLU A 339 -13.03 24.30 -5.68
N GLN A 340 -13.63 23.31 -5.02
CA GLN A 340 -15.08 23.02 -5.15
C GLN A 340 -16.00 24.15 -4.64
N ASN A 341 -15.49 25.06 -3.82
CA ASN A 341 -16.23 26.19 -3.25
C ASN A 341 -16.05 27.51 -4.05
N HIS A 342 -15.27 27.51 -5.12
CA HIS A 342 -15.01 28.71 -5.93
C HIS A 342 -15.69 28.62 -7.30
N GLN A 343 -16.28 29.74 -7.76
CA GLN A 343 -16.91 29.84 -9.09
C GLN A 343 -15.90 29.93 -10.25
N SER A 344 -14.60 30.02 -9.94
CA SER A 344 -13.50 30.08 -10.90
C SER A 344 -12.36 29.17 -10.46
N PRO A 345 -11.65 28.49 -11.40
CA PRO A 345 -10.54 27.60 -11.07
C PRO A 345 -9.38 28.36 -10.43
N SER A 346 -8.72 27.73 -9.44
CA SER A 346 -7.56 28.31 -8.78
C SER A 346 -6.40 28.50 -9.77
N PRO A 347 -5.71 29.66 -9.80
CA PRO A 347 -4.44 29.80 -10.49
C PRO A 347 -3.33 28.88 -9.99
N PHE A 348 -3.47 28.29 -8.80
CA PHE A 348 -2.54 27.27 -8.32
C PHE A 348 -3.01 25.84 -8.62
N GLN A 349 -4.10 25.64 -9.38
CA GLN A 349 -4.62 24.31 -9.72
C GLN A 349 -3.54 23.43 -10.36
N GLU A 350 -2.88 23.91 -11.42
CA GLU A 350 -1.83 23.17 -12.13
C GLU A 350 -0.63 22.78 -11.25
N LEU A 351 -0.42 23.42 -10.09
CA LEU A 351 0.67 23.11 -9.15
C LEU A 351 0.41 21.89 -8.26
N CYS A 352 -0.81 21.36 -8.26
CA CYS A 352 -1.09 20.00 -7.79
C CYS A 352 -1.59 19.17 -8.96
N ALA A 353 -0.88 18.10 -9.29
CA ALA A 353 -1.42 17.13 -10.22
C ALA A 353 -2.74 16.55 -9.71
N ASP A 354 -3.70 16.35 -10.61
CA ASP A 354 -4.75 15.36 -10.41
C ASP A 354 -4.08 13.97 -10.37
N LEU A 355 -4.16 13.32 -9.21
CA LEU A 355 -3.53 12.01 -8.97
C LEU A 355 -4.39 10.83 -9.47
N ASP A 356 -5.62 11.08 -9.93
CA ASP A 356 -6.55 10.08 -10.46
C ASP A 356 -6.72 10.17 -12.00
N GLY A 357 -6.48 11.36 -12.57
CA GLY A 357 -6.57 11.67 -13.99
C GLY A 357 -5.31 11.40 -14.84
N ALA A 358 -5.24 12.06 -15.99
CA ALA A 358 -4.05 12.09 -16.85
C ALA A 358 -3.13 13.25 -16.40
N MET A 359 -1.93 12.94 -15.90
CA MET A 359 -1.00 13.93 -15.34
C MET A 359 -0.25 14.74 -16.42
N ASP A 360 -0.57 16.02 -16.56
CA ASP A 360 0.19 16.99 -17.36
C ASP A 360 1.11 17.89 -16.50
N THR A 361 2.04 17.29 -15.75
CA THR A 361 2.95 18.01 -14.84
C THR A 361 4.19 18.57 -15.56
N ARG A 362 4.12 19.85 -15.94
CA ARG A 362 5.18 20.54 -16.73
C ARG A 362 6.49 20.76 -15.95
N GLY A 363 7.63 20.43 -16.57
CA GLY A 363 8.98 20.70 -16.09
C GLY A 363 9.49 22.08 -16.55
N HIS A 364 9.97 22.91 -15.63
CA HIS A 364 9.85 24.38 -15.75
C HIS A 364 10.63 25.07 -16.89
N ALA A 365 11.59 24.42 -17.54
CA ALA A 365 12.41 25.01 -18.61
C ALA A 365 11.75 24.93 -20.01
N THR A 366 10.71 24.12 -20.17
CA THR A 366 10.21 23.58 -21.45
C THR A 366 8.70 23.28 -21.34
N ALA A 367 8.03 22.95 -22.45
CA ALA A 367 6.67 22.37 -22.37
C ALA A 367 6.69 20.94 -21.81
N GLN A 368 7.85 20.27 -21.89
CA GLN A 368 8.11 18.90 -21.41
C GLN A 368 7.59 18.62 -19.99
N THR A 369 6.73 17.62 -19.84
CA THR A 369 6.27 17.10 -18.54
C THR A 369 7.28 16.12 -17.92
N THR A 370 7.23 15.94 -16.60
CA THR A 370 8.10 15.02 -15.83
C THR A 370 7.46 13.64 -15.62
N GLY A 371 6.14 13.55 -15.70
CA GLY A 371 5.37 12.30 -15.54
C GLY A 371 5.07 11.90 -14.09
N ILE A 372 5.35 12.73 -13.10
CA ILE A 372 5.01 12.48 -11.68
C ILE A 372 4.02 13.52 -11.15
N GLY A 373 3.49 13.34 -9.93
CA GLY A 373 2.49 14.23 -9.32
C GLY A 373 2.94 15.66 -8.99
N GLY A 374 4.16 16.08 -9.38
CA GLY A 374 4.67 17.42 -9.11
C GLY A 374 5.78 17.88 -10.06
N HIS A 375 6.14 19.17 -9.93
CA HIS A 375 7.08 19.84 -10.81
C HIS A 375 8.53 19.69 -10.37
N MET A 376 9.42 19.77 -11.36
CA MET A 376 10.86 19.82 -11.15
C MET A 376 11.49 21.05 -11.81
N ALA A 377 12.57 21.56 -11.22
CA ALA A 377 13.38 22.64 -11.78
C ALA A 377 14.88 22.44 -11.48
N SER A 378 15.69 22.50 -12.54
CA SER A 378 17.15 22.57 -12.48
C SER A 378 17.72 23.06 -13.81
N HIS A 379 19.04 23.03 -13.99
CA HIS A 379 19.77 23.49 -15.19
C HIS A 379 19.70 22.47 -16.35
N LEU A 380 18.49 22.01 -16.66
CA LEU A 380 18.19 21.19 -17.84
C LEU A 380 18.35 22.04 -19.10
N ILE A 381 18.93 21.44 -20.13
CA ILE A 381 19.23 22.11 -21.39
C ILE A 381 18.11 21.77 -22.39
N PRO A 382 17.35 22.77 -22.87
CA PRO A 382 16.28 22.55 -23.82
C PRO A 382 16.81 22.40 -25.26
N THR A 383 16.00 21.80 -26.13
CA THR A 383 16.19 21.82 -27.59
C THR A 383 16.12 23.24 -28.15
N VAL A 384 16.50 23.42 -29.42
CA VAL A 384 16.50 24.74 -30.11
C VAL A 384 15.11 25.40 -30.09
N GLU A 385 14.05 24.61 -30.25
CA GLU A 385 12.64 25.02 -30.24
C GLU A 385 12.09 25.25 -28.82
N ARG A 386 12.83 24.79 -27.79
CA ARG A 386 12.50 24.89 -26.35
C ARG A 386 11.20 24.21 -25.91
N GLU A 387 10.64 23.33 -26.73
CA GLU A 387 9.48 22.51 -26.36
C GLU A 387 9.88 21.32 -25.46
N SER A 388 11.08 20.79 -25.67
CA SER A 388 11.57 19.53 -25.07
C SER A 388 12.98 19.66 -24.47
N ILE A 389 13.33 18.74 -23.57
CA ILE A 389 14.70 18.57 -23.04
C ILE A 389 15.55 17.91 -24.13
N ASP A 390 16.74 18.46 -24.42
CA ASP A 390 17.61 17.92 -25.46
C ASP A 390 18.31 16.64 -24.98
N LEU A 391 17.85 15.50 -25.49
CA LEU A 391 18.44 14.18 -25.28
C LEU A 391 19.08 13.62 -26.57
N ALA A 392 19.19 14.45 -27.62
CA ALA A 392 19.63 14.05 -28.96
C ALA A 392 21.10 14.44 -29.24
N ASP A 393 21.55 15.62 -28.81
CA ASP A 393 22.97 15.95 -28.83
C ASP A 393 23.74 15.06 -27.83
N ILE A 394 24.93 14.59 -28.23
CA ILE A 394 25.69 13.60 -27.46
C ILE A 394 26.19 14.14 -26.11
N ASN A 395 26.58 15.42 -26.05
CA ASN A 395 27.16 16.01 -24.84
C ASN A 395 26.07 16.58 -23.93
N VAL A 396 25.16 17.36 -24.52
CA VAL A 396 24.00 17.94 -23.85
C VAL A 396 23.07 16.84 -23.36
N GLY A 397 22.82 15.80 -24.16
CA GLY A 397 22.02 14.64 -23.77
C GLY A 397 22.66 13.82 -22.64
N THR A 398 24.00 13.74 -22.58
CA THR A 398 24.70 13.14 -21.44
C THR A 398 24.51 13.99 -20.18
N TRP A 399 24.72 15.31 -20.25
CA TRP A 399 24.46 16.24 -19.13
C TRP A 399 23.02 16.14 -18.62
N ASN A 400 22.04 16.14 -19.53
CA ASN A 400 20.63 16.05 -19.18
C ASN A 400 20.26 14.69 -18.59
N ARG A 401 20.83 13.57 -19.06
CA ARG A 401 20.64 12.24 -18.45
C ARG A 401 21.17 12.20 -17.01
N GLU A 402 22.38 12.70 -16.77
CA GLU A 402 22.97 12.75 -15.42
C GLU A 402 22.13 13.66 -14.48
N LEU A 403 21.58 14.76 -15.00
CA LEU A 403 20.72 15.67 -14.25
C LEU A 403 19.32 15.10 -13.98
N LEU A 404 18.73 14.35 -14.92
CA LEU A 404 17.51 13.58 -14.69
C LEU A 404 17.74 12.46 -13.66
N TYR A 405 18.92 11.83 -13.65
CA TYR A 405 19.27 10.85 -12.61
C TYR A 405 19.28 11.48 -11.20
N VAL A 406 19.81 12.69 -11.05
CA VAL A 406 19.67 13.49 -9.81
C VAL A 406 18.20 13.73 -9.45
N GLY A 407 17.34 14.03 -10.42
CA GLY A 407 15.90 14.16 -10.23
C GLY A 407 15.24 12.87 -9.68
N GLY A 408 15.63 11.71 -10.20
CA GLY A 408 15.19 10.40 -9.72
C GLY A 408 15.66 10.10 -8.29
N ILE A 409 16.92 10.40 -7.95
CA ILE A 409 17.43 10.30 -6.57
C ILE A 409 16.61 11.20 -5.63
N LEU A 410 16.34 12.46 -6.02
CA LEU A 410 15.59 13.39 -5.20
C LEU A 410 14.16 12.88 -4.94
N CYS A 411 13.48 12.38 -5.98
CA CYS A 411 12.19 11.71 -5.81
C CYS A 411 12.27 10.54 -4.84
N ARG A 412 13.31 9.70 -4.97
CA ARG A 412 13.48 8.53 -4.09
C ARG A 412 13.76 8.95 -2.65
N ALA A 413 14.59 9.96 -2.42
CA ALA A 413 14.85 10.48 -1.07
C ALA A 413 13.59 11.05 -0.41
N VAL A 414 12.71 11.74 -1.15
CA VAL A 414 11.43 12.25 -0.63
C VAL A 414 10.43 11.11 -0.39
N TYR A 415 10.34 10.13 -1.28
CA TYR A 415 9.54 8.93 -1.07
C TYR A 415 9.96 8.18 0.20
N GLU A 416 11.26 7.94 0.39
CA GLU A 416 11.76 7.24 1.56
C GLU A 416 11.58 8.05 2.86
N LEU A 417 11.61 9.39 2.81
CA LEU A 417 11.24 10.25 3.94
C LEU A 417 9.77 10.06 4.33
N GLU A 418 8.85 10.16 3.38
CA GLU A 418 7.41 10.01 3.64
C GLU A 418 7.07 8.59 4.15
N LEU A 419 7.72 7.55 3.62
CA LEU A 419 7.55 6.18 4.09
C LEU A 419 8.11 5.95 5.50
N SER A 420 9.17 6.67 5.90
CA SER A 420 9.64 6.63 7.29
C SER A 420 8.70 7.39 8.23
N GLU A 421 8.21 8.59 7.86
CA GLU A 421 7.18 9.30 8.65
C GLU A 421 5.89 8.46 8.80
N ILE A 422 5.52 7.66 7.78
CA ILE A 422 4.41 6.71 7.85
C ILE A 422 4.72 5.53 8.80
N GLN A 423 5.93 4.98 8.77
CA GLN A 423 6.34 3.89 9.67
C GLN A 423 6.33 4.34 11.14
N ASP A 424 6.91 5.50 11.45
CA ASP A 424 6.91 6.06 12.81
C ASP A 424 5.46 6.26 13.32
N SER A 425 4.60 6.79 12.45
CA SER A 425 3.17 6.98 12.75
C SER A 425 2.41 5.65 12.92
N TRP A 426 2.82 4.61 12.19
CA TRP A 426 2.22 3.27 12.27
C TRP A 426 2.56 2.60 13.59
N GLU A 427 3.80 2.72 14.08
CA GLU A 427 4.22 2.17 15.37
C GLU A 427 3.46 2.85 16.54
N VAL A 428 3.25 4.17 16.47
CA VAL A 428 2.40 4.90 17.42
C VAL A 428 0.93 4.45 17.35
N ALA A 429 0.38 4.25 16.14
CA ALA A 429 -0.98 3.74 15.97
C ALA A 429 -1.15 2.30 16.49
N ALA A 430 -0.14 1.43 16.31
CA ALA A 430 -0.16 0.05 16.79
C ALA A 430 -0.23 -0.02 18.34
N ALA A 431 0.37 0.95 19.04
CA ALA A 431 0.27 1.07 20.50
C ALA A 431 -1.07 1.65 21.01
N SER A 432 -1.97 2.07 20.11
CA SER A 432 -3.27 2.67 20.46
C SER A 432 -4.38 1.63 20.64
N GLU A 433 -5.46 2.06 21.31
CA GLU A 433 -6.72 1.31 21.49
C GLU A 433 -7.30 0.78 20.15
N PRO A 434 -7.99 -0.38 20.10
CA PRO A 434 -8.34 -1.06 18.86
C PRO A 434 -9.10 -0.21 17.83
N ASP A 435 -10.13 0.53 18.24
CA ASP A 435 -10.93 1.34 17.30
C ASP A 435 -10.15 2.55 16.77
N LEU A 436 -9.37 3.21 17.63
CA LEU A 436 -8.50 4.32 17.25
C LEU A 436 -7.35 3.85 16.34
N ARG A 437 -6.77 2.67 16.62
CA ARG A 437 -5.76 2.01 15.79
C ARG A 437 -6.28 1.81 14.36
N ARG A 438 -7.48 1.24 14.20
CA ARG A 438 -8.09 1.02 12.87
C ARG A 438 -8.26 2.34 12.10
N GLU A 439 -8.77 3.38 12.75
CA GLU A 439 -8.94 4.69 12.08
C GLU A 439 -7.60 5.32 11.69
N LEU A 440 -6.61 5.32 12.59
CA LEU A 440 -5.26 5.83 12.30
C LEU A 440 -4.59 5.04 11.15
N GLN A 441 -4.65 3.71 11.18
CA GLN A 441 -4.14 2.84 10.11
C GLN A 441 -4.87 3.12 8.78
N ASN A 442 -6.18 3.33 8.79
CA ASN A 442 -6.94 3.73 7.58
C ASN A 442 -6.50 5.09 7.04
N GLN A 443 -6.22 6.06 7.90
CA GLN A 443 -5.68 7.36 7.49
C GLN A 443 -4.27 7.25 6.88
N LEU A 444 -3.42 6.38 7.45
CA LEU A 444 -2.08 6.06 6.95
C LEU A 444 -2.11 5.33 5.61
N HIS A 445 -2.98 4.33 5.41
CA HIS A 445 -3.17 3.69 4.10
C HIS A 445 -3.58 4.70 3.01
N LYS A 446 -4.49 5.63 3.34
CA LYS A 446 -4.85 6.73 2.44
C LYS A 446 -3.66 7.66 2.17
N ARG A 447 -2.80 7.96 3.17
CA ARG A 447 -1.55 8.75 2.99
C ARG A 447 -0.54 8.02 2.11
N PHE A 448 -0.33 6.74 2.33
CA PHE A 448 0.53 5.91 1.50
C PHE A 448 0.06 5.87 0.04
N LEU A 449 -1.25 5.71 -0.21
CA LEU A 449 -1.78 5.74 -1.58
C LEU A 449 -1.46 7.07 -2.30
N HIS A 450 -1.57 8.20 -1.60
CA HIS A 450 -1.21 9.51 -2.14
C HIS A 450 0.27 9.57 -2.52
N VAL A 451 1.17 9.12 -1.63
CA VAL A 451 2.62 9.04 -1.90
C VAL A 451 2.91 8.12 -3.09
N LEU A 452 2.30 6.94 -3.13
CA LEU A 452 2.45 5.96 -4.19
C LEU A 452 2.03 6.52 -5.55
N LYS A 453 0.85 7.18 -5.63
CA LYS A 453 0.37 7.86 -6.85
C LYS A 453 1.29 9.01 -7.25
N PHE A 454 1.69 9.84 -6.31
CA PHE A 454 2.56 10.99 -6.56
C PHE A 454 3.89 10.58 -7.22
N PHE A 455 4.48 9.48 -6.75
CA PHE A 455 5.74 8.93 -7.27
C PHE A 455 5.53 7.79 -8.30
N THR A 456 4.33 7.65 -8.87
CA THR A 456 4.11 6.82 -10.06
C THR A 456 4.54 7.60 -11.29
N PHE A 457 5.38 7.00 -12.13
CA PHE A 457 5.85 7.61 -13.36
C PHE A 457 4.91 7.29 -14.52
N HIS A 458 4.19 8.31 -14.98
CA HIS A 458 3.34 8.31 -16.16
C HIS A 458 4.11 8.77 -17.40
N ARG A 459 3.57 8.49 -18.60
CA ARG A 459 4.18 8.88 -19.87
C ARG A 459 4.26 10.41 -19.96
N SER A 460 5.47 10.94 -20.10
CA SER A 460 5.69 12.37 -20.32
C SER A 460 5.53 12.79 -21.79
N THR A 461 5.35 14.09 -21.98
CA THR A 461 4.96 14.78 -23.23
C THR A 461 5.82 16.04 -23.39
N PRO A 462 6.35 16.38 -24.59
CA PRO A 462 6.20 15.64 -25.84
C PRO A 462 7.04 14.36 -25.93
N SER A 463 8.14 14.23 -25.17
CA SER A 463 8.96 13.01 -25.14
C SER A 463 8.68 12.18 -23.88
N SER A 464 8.44 10.87 -24.02
CA SER A 464 8.24 9.97 -22.87
C SER A 464 9.55 9.57 -22.17
N THR A 465 10.68 9.68 -22.88
CA THR A 465 12.01 9.32 -22.39
C THR A 465 12.42 10.07 -21.12
N VAL A 466 11.84 11.24 -20.86
CA VAL A 466 12.10 12.00 -19.63
C VAL A 466 11.54 11.29 -18.40
N ALA A 467 10.31 10.78 -18.48
CA ALA A 467 9.70 10.01 -17.39
C ALA A 467 10.34 8.63 -17.26
N GLU A 468 10.69 7.98 -18.38
CA GLU A 468 11.42 6.71 -18.40
C GLU A 468 12.77 6.84 -17.66
N LEU A 469 13.59 7.85 -18.00
CA LEU A 469 14.87 8.10 -17.34
C LEU A 469 14.72 8.44 -15.85
N LEU A 470 13.69 9.21 -15.46
CA LEU A 470 13.42 9.52 -14.06
C LEU A 470 12.98 8.28 -13.27
N ALA A 471 12.16 7.41 -13.87
CA ALA A 471 11.72 6.14 -13.28
C ALA A 471 12.89 5.17 -13.10
N ASP A 472 13.67 4.94 -14.15
CA ASP A 472 14.89 4.11 -14.12
C ASP A 472 15.84 4.58 -13.01
N SER A 473 15.96 5.90 -12.83
CA SER A 473 16.77 6.49 -11.77
C SER A 473 16.16 6.30 -10.38
N PHE A 474 14.86 6.50 -10.21
CA PHE A 474 14.14 6.32 -8.93
C PHE A 474 14.16 4.87 -8.41
N TYR A 475 13.97 3.89 -9.30
CA TYR A 475 13.99 2.47 -8.95
C TYR A 475 15.43 1.91 -8.93
N GLY A 476 16.29 2.38 -9.84
CA GLY A 476 17.66 1.91 -10.02
C GLY A 476 18.71 2.53 -9.10
N CYS A 477 18.45 3.67 -8.45
CA CYS A 477 19.40 4.28 -7.52
C CYS A 477 19.60 3.50 -6.21
N SER A 478 18.93 2.37 -5.97
CA SER A 478 19.20 1.50 -4.82
C SER A 478 19.16 0.02 -5.16
N THR A 479 20.01 -0.76 -4.50
CA THR A 479 19.95 -2.23 -4.55
C THR A 479 18.77 -2.79 -3.76
N LEU A 480 18.31 -2.10 -2.70
CA LEU A 480 17.18 -2.53 -1.88
C LEU A 480 15.84 -2.50 -2.65
N PRO A 481 14.85 -3.31 -2.24
CA PRO A 481 13.48 -3.20 -2.73
C PRO A 481 12.84 -1.87 -2.32
N LEU A 482 11.90 -1.37 -3.13
CA LEU A 482 11.04 -0.24 -2.76
C LEU A 482 10.23 -0.60 -1.51
N ARG A 483 10.16 0.31 -0.52
CA ARG A 483 9.29 0.14 0.66
C ARG A 483 7.83 0.46 0.33
N LEU A 484 6.90 -0.34 0.80
CA LEU A 484 5.44 -0.17 0.66
C LEU A 484 4.78 -0.31 2.04
N LEU A 485 3.64 0.35 2.26
CA LEU A 485 2.82 0.10 3.46
C LEU A 485 1.94 -1.14 3.26
N SER A 486 1.91 -2.01 4.27
CA SER A 486 1.12 -3.24 4.32
C SER A 486 0.28 -3.32 5.61
N SER A 487 -0.57 -4.35 5.70
CA SER A 487 -1.36 -4.74 6.89
C SER A 487 -0.55 -4.79 8.19
N VAL A 488 0.76 -5.06 8.12
CA VAL A 488 1.67 -5.17 9.28
C VAL A 488 2.73 -4.05 9.33
N GLY A 489 2.46 -2.91 8.67
CA GLY A 489 3.35 -1.75 8.59
C GLY A 489 4.21 -1.72 7.33
N VAL A 490 5.28 -0.93 7.31
CA VAL A 490 6.10 -0.75 6.10
C VAL A 490 7.03 -1.95 5.89
N ARG A 491 7.05 -2.50 4.67
CA ARG A 491 7.89 -3.64 4.25
C ARG A 491 8.46 -3.41 2.85
N GLY A 492 9.52 -4.14 2.49
CA GLY A 492 10.03 -4.14 1.10
C GLY A 492 9.09 -4.87 0.16
N ALA A 493 8.87 -4.36 -1.06
CA ALA A 493 7.85 -4.85 -2.00
C ALA A 493 7.81 -6.38 -2.24
N PRO A 494 8.95 -7.12 -2.35
CA PRO A 494 8.93 -8.59 -2.49
C PRO A 494 8.36 -9.36 -1.29
N HIS A 495 8.27 -8.69 -0.13
CA HIS A 495 7.66 -9.22 1.10
C HIS A 495 6.23 -8.75 1.31
N VAL A 496 5.65 -8.02 0.35
CA VAL A 496 4.25 -7.59 0.37
C VAL A 496 3.47 -8.44 -0.63
N ARG A 497 2.20 -8.72 -0.32
CA ARG A 497 1.26 -9.46 -1.14
C ARG A 497 0.10 -8.58 -1.61
N GLU A 498 -0.53 -8.99 -2.70
CA GLU A 498 -1.81 -8.41 -3.13
C GLU A 498 -2.90 -8.68 -2.07
N PHE A 499 -3.88 -7.79 -1.96
CA PHE A 499 -4.99 -7.96 -1.03
C PHE A 499 -5.94 -9.06 -1.50
N ASP A 500 -6.19 -10.05 -0.65
CA ASP A 500 -7.24 -11.06 -0.85
C ASP A 500 -8.28 -10.97 0.28
N SER A 501 -9.52 -10.70 -0.09
CA SER A 501 -10.63 -10.47 0.85
C SER A 501 -11.09 -11.71 1.65
N VAL A 502 -10.65 -12.91 1.26
CA VAL A 502 -10.96 -14.17 1.96
C VAL A 502 -9.81 -14.51 2.90
N LEU A 503 -8.58 -14.46 2.41
CA LEU A 503 -7.36 -14.77 3.17
C LEU A 503 -7.07 -13.73 4.27
N ALA A 504 -7.32 -12.44 4.02
CA ALA A 504 -7.15 -11.37 4.99
C ALA A 504 -8.09 -11.46 6.23
N LYS A 505 -8.99 -12.44 6.27
CA LYS A 505 -9.87 -12.70 7.43
C LYS A 505 -9.27 -13.63 8.48
N PHE A 506 -8.15 -14.29 8.18
CA PHE A 506 -7.49 -15.23 9.10
C PHE A 506 -5.96 -15.21 9.04
N LEU A 507 -5.37 -14.50 8.07
CA LEU A 507 -3.92 -14.27 7.99
C LEU A 507 -3.58 -12.89 8.58
N GLU A 508 -3.24 -12.85 9.87
CA GLU A 508 -2.89 -11.58 10.55
C GLU A 508 -1.46 -11.12 10.23
N SER A 509 -0.49 -12.05 10.13
CA SER A 509 0.94 -11.72 10.04
C SER A 509 1.45 -11.52 8.61
N VAL A 510 0.73 -12.05 7.60
CA VAL A 510 1.10 -11.90 6.19
C VAL A 510 1.02 -10.42 5.76
N PRO A 511 2.12 -9.81 5.27
CA PRO A 511 2.09 -8.41 4.84
C PRO A 511 1.33 -8.26 3.51
N MET A 512 0.08 -7.80 3.56
CA MET A 512 -0.74 -7.54 2.38
C MET A 512 -0.88 -6.04 2.13
N LEU A 513 -1.08 -5.61 0.90
CA LEU A 513 -1.68 -4.29 0.65
C LEU A 513 -3.07 -4.22 1.30
N SER A 514 -3.54 -3.02 1.64
CA SER A 514 -4.95 -2.86 2.03
C SER A 514 -5.86 -2.87 0.80
N GLU A 515 -7.13 -3.21 1.02
CA GLU A 515 -8.19 -3.19 0.00
C GLU A 515 -8.22 -1.85 -0.76
N HIS A 516 -8.24 -0.73 -0.02
CA HIS A 516 -8.28 0.62 -0.56
C HIS A 516 -7.07 0.95 -1.45
N VAL A 517 -5.87 0.48 -1.08
CA VAL A 517 -4.65 0.68 -1.89
C VAL A 517 -4.71 -0.19 -3.14
N THR A 518 -5.21 -1.41 -3.04
CA THR A 518 -5.34 -2.35 -4.17
C THR A 518 -6.35 -1.84 -5.20
N GLN A 519 -7.54 -1.41 -4.75
CA GLN A 519 -8.60 -0.88 -5.60
C GLN A 519 -8.23 0.45 -6.27
N HIS A 520 -7.77 1.44 -5.49
CA HIS A 520 -7.52 2.79 -6.01
C HIS A 520 -6.09 3.02 -6.50
N GLY A 521 -5.16 2.09 -6.25
CA GLY A 521 -3.75 2.15 -6.64
C GLY A 521 -3.36 1.16 -7.74
N ALA A 522 -4.30 0.41 -8.31
CA ALA A 522 -4.05 -0.64 -9.31
C ALA A 522 -3.11 -0.21 -10.45
N ARG A 523 -3.25 1.02 -10.99
CA ARG A 523 -2.35 1.57 -12.02
C ARG A 523 -0.90 1.71 -11.51
N SER A 524 -0.71 2.22 -10.30
CA SER A 524 0.60 2.40 -9.67
C SER A 524 1.26 1.06 -9.37
N ILE A 525 0.49 0.07 -8.90
CA ILE A 525 0.96 -1.29 -8.64
C ILE A 525 1.40 -1.97 -9.95
N ALA A 526 0.59 -1.86 -11.00
CA ALA A 526 0.91 -2.42 -12.32
C ALA A 526 2.11 -1.73 -13.00
N ALA A 527 2.42 -0.48 -12.63
CA ALA A 527 3.59 0.26 -13.13
C ALA A 527 4.91 -0.10 -12.42
N LEU A 528 4.89 -0.91 -11.35
CA LEU A 528 6.10 -1.31 -10.63
C LEU A 528 7.01 -2.19 -11.52
N PRO A 529 8.32 -1.89 -11.62
CA PRO A 529 9.27 -2.76 -12.33
C PRO A 529 9.34 -4.15 -11.72
N ALA A 530 9.77 -5.15 -12.50
CA ALA A 530 9.79 -6.56 -12.08
C ALA A 530 10.47 -6.83 -10.72
N LYS A 531 11.55 -6.10 -10.37
CA LYS A 531 12.25 -6.17 -9.07
C LYS A 531 11.38 -5.77 -7.87
N HIS A 532 10.30 -5.03 -8.11
CA HIS A 532 9.39 -4.47 -7.11
C HIS A 532 7.96 -4.96 -7.31
N LYS A 533 7.74 -5.96 -8.18
CA LYS A 533 6.42 -6.52 -8.44
C LYS A 533 5.87 -7.18 -7.18
N ILE A 534 4.62 -6.87 -6.86
CA ILE A 534 3.85 -7.49 -5.78
C ILE A 534 3.28 -8.82 -6.30
N SER A 535 3.24 -9.86 -5.47
CA SER A 535 2.72 -11.18 -5.84
C SER A 535 1.43 -11.50 -5.10
N ALA A 536 0.62 -12.39 -5.68
CA ALA A 536 -0.43 -13.08 -4.94
C ALA A 536 0.16 -13.85 -3.74
N ILE A 537 -0.69 -14.14 -2.75
CA ILE A 537 -0.35 -14.93 -1.56
C ILE A 537 -0.03 -16.37 -2.00
N THR A 538 1.04 -16.94 -1.46
CA THR A 538 1.48 -18.31 -1.77
C THR A 538 1.10 -19.27 -0.64
N PRO A 539 0.99 -20.59 -0.91
CA PRO A 539 0.75 -21.58 0.15
C PRO A 539 1.82 -21.58 1.25
N SER A 540 3.06 -21.17 0.93
CA SER A 540 4.13 -21.02 1.92
C SER A 540 3.92 -19.82 2.85
N ASP A 541 3.29 -18.73 2.38
CA ASP A 541 2.94 -17.60 3.23
C ASP A 541 1.85 -18.03 4.24
N ILE A 542 0.82 -18.74 3.75
CA ILE A 542 -0.27 -19.31 4.56
C ILE A 542 0.27 -20.27 5.62
N LEU A 543 1.13 -21.22 5.23
CA LEU A 543 1.73 -22.19 6.15
C LEU A 543 2.62 -21.53 7.20
N GLN A 544 3.32 -20.44 6.86
CA GLN A 544 4.17 -19.72 7.81
C GLN A 544 3.34 -18.93 8.82
N ASP A 545 2.24 -18.31 8.39
CA ASP A 545 1.31 -17.57 9.24
C ASP A 545 0.61 -18.49 10.25
N LEU A 546 -0.01 -19.58 9.77
CA LEU A 546 -0.70 -20.56 10.62
C LEU A 546 0.20 -21.19 11.70
N ARG A 547 1.52 -21.33 11.43
CA ARG A 547 2.50 -21.81 12.42
C ARG A 547 2.80 -20.83 13.54
N GLY A 548 2.50 -19.55 13.36
CA GLY A 548 2.70 -18.47 14.33
C GLY A 548 1.40 -17.89 14.90
N HIS A 549 0.24 -18.32 14.40
CA HIS A 549 -1.06 -17.76 14.71
C HIS A 549 -2.03 -18.81 15.25
N THR A 550 -2.56 -18.58 16.46
CA THR A 550 -3.62 -19.43 17.03
C THR A 550 -4.97 -18.82 16.69
N LEU A 551 -5.63 -19.41 15.68
CA LEU A 551 -6.90 -18.97 15.11
C LEU A 551 -8.01 -18.91 16.17
N ASP A 552 -8.90 -17.92 16.07
CA ASP A 552 -10.20 -17.93 16.74
C ASP A 552 -11.28 -18.69 15.93
N THR A 553 -12.52 -18.68 16.43
CA THR A 553 -13.65 -19.36 15.78
C THR A 553 -14.05 -18.75 14.44
N GLU A 554 -13.99 -17.41 14.27
CA GLU A 554 -14.31 -16.73 13.02
C GLU A 554 -13.17 -16.87 11.99
N GLU A 555 -11.93 -16.87 12.45
CA GLU A 555 -10.75 -17.07 11.61
C GLU A 555 -10.68 -18.52 11.09
N LEU A 556 -10.93 -19.53 11.95
CA LEU A 556 -11.02 -20.92 11.55
C LEU A 556 -12.10 -21.15 10.49
N VAL A 557 -13.24 -20.48 10.62
CA VAL A 557 -14.30 -20.48 9.60
C VAL A 557 -13.81 -19.94 8.26
N ALA A 558 -13.09 -18.82 8.29
CA ALA A 558 -12.57 -18.21 7.08
C ALA A 558 -11.52 -19.11 6.41
N PHE A 559 -10.62 -19.71 7.20
CA PHE A 559 -9.65 -20.71 6.74
C PHE A 559 -10.33 -21.92 6.09
N LEU A 560 -11.28 -22.57 6.77
CA LEU A 560 -12.00 -23.73 6.23
C LEU A 560 -12.84 -23.37 4.99
N ARG A 561 -13.44 -22.17 4.94
CA ARG A 561 -14.16 -21.70 3.74
C ARG A 561 -13.24 -21.41 2.56
N TRP A 562 -12.07 -20.82 2.82
CA TRP A 562 -11.03 -20.67 1.79
C TRP A 562 -10.56 -22.03 1.28
N TRP A 563 -10.31 -22.97 2.19
CA TRP A 563 -9.91 -24.34 1.88
C TRP A 563 -10.90 -25.04 0.97
N MET A 564 -12.18 -25.11 1.35
CA MET A 564 -13.22 -25.78 0.55
C MET A 564 -13.32 -25.30 -0.91
N ASN A 565 -13.02 -24.02 -1.12
CA ASN A 565 -13.08 -23.38 -2.44
C ASN A 565 -11.77 -23.53 -3.24
N SER A 566 -10.62 -23.68 -2.57
CA SER A 566 -9.28 -23.69 -3.20
C SER A 566 -8.67 -25.10 -3.31
N ALA A 567 -9.05 -26.02 -2.42
CA ALA A 567 -8.39 -27.31 -2.25
C ALA A 567 -8.88 -28.43 -3.17
N ARG A 568 -9.88 -28.20 -4.03
CA ARG A 568 -10.49 -29.29 -4.81
C ARG A 568 -9.65 -29.80 -5.97
N ASP A 569 -8.78 -28.96 -6.55
CA ASP A 569 -8.02 -29.32 -7.77
C ASP A 569 -6.50 -28.98 -7.73
N GLU A 570 -6.00 -28.16 -6.80
CA GLU A 570 -4.62 -27.61 -6.87
C GLU A 570 -3.64 -27.99 -5.72
N LEU A 571 -4.11 -28.49 -4.57
CA LEU A 571 -3.24 -28.79 -3.42
C LEU A 571 -2.78 -30.26 -3.41
N THR A 572 -1.48 -30.49 -3.18
CA THR A 572 -0.92 -31.85 -3.01
C THR A 572 -1.19 -32.39 -1.59
N SER A 573 -1.28 -33.72 -1.44
CA SER A 573 -1.49 -34.38 -0.13
C SER A 573 -0.50 -33.91 0.94
N ASP A 574 0.79 -33.83 0.60
CA ASP A 574 1.84 -33.37 1.53
C ASP A 574 1.58 -31.94 2.06
N LEU A 575 1.00 -31.07 1.23
CA LEU A 575 0.68 -29.68 1.59
C LEU A 575 -0.59 -29.62 2.45
N VAL A 576 -1.52 -30.56 2.27
CA VAL A 576 -2.70 -30.72 3.12
C VAL A 576 -2.28 -31.05 4.55
N ASP A 577 -1.47 -32.08 4.72
CA ASP A 577 -0.98 -32.53 6.04
C ASP A 577 -0.18 -31.41 6.74
N LEU A 578 0.66 -30.70 5.98
CA LEU A 578 1.44 -29.57 6.50
C LEU A 578 0.55 -28.44 7.02
N LEU A 579 -0.50 -28.06 6.30
CA LEU A 579 -1.41 -27.00 6.73
C LEU A 579 -2.28 -27.42 7.93
N LEU A 580 -2.76 -28.66 7.98
CA LEU A 580 -3.50 -29.20 9.14
C LEU A 580 -2.63 -29.28 10.40
N SER A 581 -1.35 -29.64 10.24
CA SER A 581 -0.38 -29.66 11.35
C SER A 581 0.05 -28.27 11.84
N ALA A 582 -0.19 -27.22 11.04
CA ALA A 582 0.09 -25.84 11.40
C ALA A 582 -1.11 -25.15 12.07
N ALA A 583 -2.31 -25.33 11.51
CA ALA A 583 -3.51 -24.66 11.98
C ALA A 583 -3.90 -25.11 13.39
N THR A 584 -3.97 -24.14 14.31
CA THR A 584 -4.30 -24.36 15.72
C THR A 584 -5.45 -23.43 16.12
N LEU A 585 -6.50 -23.97 16.71
CA LEU A 585 -7.67 -23.24 17.24
C LEU A 585 -7.45 -22.90 18.72
N ARG A 586 -7.84 -21.69 19.12
CA ARG A 586 -8.01 -21.29 20.53
C ARG A 586 -9.41 -21.71 21.01
N GLY A 587 -9.48 -22.69 21.90
CA GLY A 587 -10.72 -23.15 22.53
C GLY A 587 -11.29 -22.16 23.55
N ASN A 588 -12.57 -22.32 23.89
CA ASN A 588 -13.32 -21.41 24.78
C ASN A 588 -12.74 -21.32 26.21
N THR A 589 -12.02 -22.33 26.65
CA THR A 589 -11.30 -22.42 27.94
C THR A 589 -9.89 -21.84 27.89
N GLY A 590 -9.41 -21.41 26.71
CA GLY A 590 -8.03 -20.97 26.48
C GLY A 590 -7.05 -22.07 26.12
N GLU A 591 -7.52 -23.32 25.95
CA GLU A 591 -6.71 -24.43 25.42
C GLU A 591 -6.41 -24.26 23.91
N GLU A 592 -5.32 -24.84 23.43
CA GLU A 592 -4.92 -24.79 22.02
C GLU A 592 -5.09 -26.18 21.38
N ILE A 593 -5.89 -26.25 20.31
CA ILE A 593 -6.27 -27.50 19.63
C ILE A 593 -5.72 -27.48 18.22
N CYS A 594 -4.74 -28.33 17.91
CA CYS A 594 -4.21 -28.46 16.55
C CYS A 594 -5.21 -29.23 15.67
N LEU A 595 -5.51 -28.73 14.46
CA LEU A 595 -6.48 -29.39 13.58
C LEU A 595 -6.06 -30.83 13.20
N SER A 596 -4.76 -31.12 13.14
CA SER A 596 -4.28 -32.49 12.92
C SER A 596 -4.53 -33.49 14.06
N SER A 597 -4.92 -33.04 15.27
CA SER A 597 -5.35 -33.95 16.35
C SER A 597 -6.86 -34.19 16.39
N VAL A 598 -7.63 -33.45 15.59
CA VAL A 598 -9.09 -33.56 15.52
C VAL A 598 -9.44 -34.77 14.67
N THR A 599 -9.81 -35.87 15.33
CA THR A 599 -10.18 -37.12 14.64
C THR A 599 -11.69 -37.27 14.48
N SER A 600 -12.49 -36.53 15.27
CA SER A 600 -13.95 -36.66 15.31
C SER A 600 -14.64 -35.30 15.51
N PHE A 601 -15.81 -35.12 14.91
CA PHE A 601 -16.71 -33.98 15.16
C PHE A 601 -18.10 -34.48 15.54
N ILE A 602 -18.90 -33.64 16.20
CA ILE A 602 -20.27 -33.96 16.61
C ILE A 602 -21.25 -33.12 15.77
N ASP A 603 -22.27 -33.77 15.19
CA ASP A 603 -23.43 -33.08 14.63
C ASP A 603 -24.49 -32.87 15.72
N PRO A 604 -24.75 -31.62 16.16
CA PRO A 604 -25.73 -31.34 17.20
C PRO A 604 -27.16 -31.70 16.79
N LYS A 605 -27.46 -31.93 15.50
CA LYS A 605 -28.77 -32.43 15.05
C LYS A 605 -28.95 -33.93 15.29
N VAL A 606 -27.84 -34.68 15.40
CA VAL A 606 -27.85 -36.12 15.69
C VAL A 606 -27.89 -36.37 17.21
N LEU A 607 -27.09 -35.63 17.98
CA LEU A 607 -27.01 -35.79 19.45
C LEU A 607 -27.99 -34.91 20.24
N GLY A 608 -28.57 -33.86 19.64
CA GLY A 608 -29.52 -32.94 20.28
C GLY A 608 -30.89 -33.54 20.66
N LEU A 609 -31.15 -34.81 20.32
CA LEU A 609 -32.28 -35.57 20.85
C LEU A 609 -32.01 -36.18 22.24
N HIS A 610 -30.74 -36.32 22.63
CA HIS A 610 -30.31 -37.14 23.79
C HIS A 610 -29.28 -36.48 24.71
N ILE A 611 -28.79 -35.27 24.42
CA ILE A 611 -28.02 -34.43 25.35
C ILE A 611 -28.89 -33.25 25.82
N PRO A 612 -29.06 -33.00 27.14
CA PRO A 612 -29.77 -31.81 27.62
C PRO A 612 -28.95 -30.54 27.34
N SER A 613 -29.62 -29.48 26.85
CA SER A 613 -29.03 -28.16 26.60
C SER A 613 -28.39 -27.49 27.82
N ASP A 614 -28.77 -27.92 29.03
CA ASP A 614 -28.50 -27.22 30.28
C ASP A 614 -27.52 -27.99 31.19
N GLY A 615 -26.95 -29.11 30.72
CA GLY A 615 -26.00 -29.92 31.46
C GLY A 615 -24.54 -29.50 31.20
N PRO A 616 -23.65 -29.45 32.22
CA PRO A 616 -22.23 -29.25 31.97
C PRO A 616 -21.66 -30.48 31.27
N LEU A 617 -21.28 -30.33 30.00
CA LEU A 617 -20.51 -31.35 29.29
C LEU A 617 -19.21 -31.65 30.06
N PRO A 618 -18.72 -32.91 30.05
CA PRO A 618 -17.49 -33.28 30.75
C PRO A 618 -16.34 -32.38 30.33
N ALA A 619 -15.50 -31.98 31.30
CA ALA A 619 -14.44 -31.01 31.08
C ALA A 619 -13.56 -31.38 29.87
N LEU A 620 -13.38 -30.40 28.96
CA LEU A 620 -12.76 -30.42 27.62
C LEU A 620 -11.33 -30.97 27.50
N SER A 621 -10.81 -31.59 28.55
CA SER A 621 -9.49 -32.19 28.76
C SER A 621 -8.99 -33.23 27.73
N HIS A 622 -9.68 -33.49 26.62
CA HIS A 622 -9.31 -34.50 25.63
C HIS A 622 -9.13 -33.85 24.23
N PRO A 623 -7.95 -33.99 23.58
CA PRO A 623 -7.55 -33.18 22.42
C PRO A 623 -8.15 -33.62 21.06
N TYR A 624 -9.27 -34.34 21.07
CA TYR A 624 -9.80 -35.07 19.91
C TYR A 624 -11.08 -34.46 19.29
N TRP A 625 -11.55 -33.32 19.82
CA TRP A 625 -12.92 -32.84 19.62
C TRP A 625 -12.98 -31.33 19.34
N LEU A 626 -13.92 -30.91 18.48
CA LEU A 626 -14.51 -29.58 18.57
C LEU A 626 -15.96 -29.72 19.04
N ASN A 627 -16.27 -29.16 20.20
CA ASN A 627 -17.65 -28.93 20.64
C ASN A 627 -18.05 -27.49 20.28
N TRP A 628 -19.21 -27.31 19.63
CA TRP A 628 -19.56 -26.06 18.95
C TRP A 628 -20.79 -25.33 19.52
N ASP A 629 -20.95 -25.36 20.85
CA ASP A 629 -22.00 -24.63 21.60
C ASP A 629 -21.96 -23.09 21.45
N SER A 630 -21.01 -22.53 20.69
CA SER A 630 -20.88 -21.10 20.40
C SER A 630 -21.82 -20.56 19.29
N GLY A 631 -22.89 -21.31 18.93
CA GLY A 631 -23.96 -20.82 18.04
C GLY A 631 -23.71 -21.05 16.55
N PHE A 632 -23.23 -22.23 16.19
CA PHE A 632 -22.68 -22.52 14.87
C PHE A 632 -23.49 -23.56 14.08
N GLU A 633 -23.89 -23.21 12.86
CA GLU A 633 -24.46 -24.18 11.92
C GLU A 633 -23.35 -24.78 11.04
N VAL A 634 -22.95 -26.03 11.33
CA VAL A 634 -22.22 -26.85 10.35
C VAL A 634 -23.15 -27.06 9.15
N ASN A 635 -22.85 -26.38 8.05
CA ASN A 635 -23.54 -26.59 6.78
C ASN A 635 -22.97 -27.82 6.07
N MET A 636 -23.70 -28.34 5.07
CA MET A 636 -23.32 -29.54 4.32
C MET A 636 -21.93 -29.44 3.66
N ASP A 637 -21.42 -28.24 3.39
CA ASP A 637 -20.11 -28.07 2.78
C ASP A 637 -18.99 -28.21 3.82
N MET A 638 -19.14 -27.64 5.02
CA MET A 638 -18.21 -27.88 6.13
C MET A 638 -18.18 -29.34 6.57
N GLU A 639 -19.34 -30.01 6.60
CA GLU A 639 -19.43 -31.45 6.89
C GLU A 639 -18.62 -32.27 5.89
N ARG A 640 -18.78 -32.00 4.58
CA ARG A 640 -17.96 -32.62 3.51
C ARG A 640 -16.48 -32.30 3.67
N CYS A 641 -16.13 -31.09 4.11
CA CYS A 641 -14.74 -30.70 4.34
C CYS A 641 -14.12 -31.55 5.44
N LEU A 642 -14.74 -31.61 6.62
CA LEU A 642 -14.25 -32.41 7.75
C LEU A 642 -14.11 -33.90 7.38
N LEU A 643 -15.11 -34.47 6.71
CA LEU A 643 -15.03 -35.84 6.18
C LEU A 643 -13.89 -36.03 5.17
N SER A 644 -13.62 -35.04 4.30
CA SER A 644 -12.49 -35.08 3.35
C SER A 644 -11.11 -34.93 4.00
N LEU A 645 -11.05 -34.37 5.21
CA LEU A 645 -9.85 -34.28 6.04
C LEU A 645 -9.67 -35.52 6.95
N GLY A 646 -10.51 -36.55 6.81
CA GLY A 646 -10.45 -37.78 7.60
C GLY A 646 -11.12 -37.69 8.97
N VAL A 647 -11.80 -36.59 9.30
CA VAL A 647 -12.49 -36.40 10.57
C VAL A 647 -13.82 -37.16 10.55
N ARG A 648 -14.02 -38.09 11.50
CA ARG A 648 -15.25 -38.88 11.65
C ARG A 648 -16.41 -38.02 12.15
N LYS A 649 -17.65 -38.36 11.76
CA LYS A 649 -18.88 -37.68 12.21
C LYS A 649 -19.37 -38.19 13.59
N ASP A 650 -18.78 -39.28 14.05
CA ASP A 650 -19.26 -40.10 15.16
C ASP A 650 -18.34 -39.95 16.36
N PRO A 651 -18.86 -39.78 17.58
CA PRO A 651 -18.03 -39.70 18.77
C PRO A 651 -17.38 -41.06 19.10
N PRO A 652 -16.05 -41.11 19.29
CA PRO A 652 -15.36 -42.21 19.95
C PRO A 652 -16.13 -42.80 21.12
N ILE A 653 -16.36 -44.11 21.07
CA ILE A 653 -17.23 -44.86 21.98
C ILE A 653 -16.89 -44.59 23.45
N HIS A 654 -15.61 -44.43 23.78
CA HIS A 654 -15.16 -44.16 25.15
C HIS A 654 -15.83 -42.91 25.77
N PHE A 655 -16.17 -41.89 24.96
CA PHE A 655 -16.91 -40.72 25.43
C PHE A 655 -18.35 -41.05 25.82
N LEU A 656 -19.05 -41.84 25.00
CA LEU A 656 -20.41 -42.31 25.30
C LEU A 656 -20.45 -43.11 26.61
N LEU A 657 -19.40 -43.89 26.90
CA LEU A 657 -19.26 -44.63 28.16
C LEU A 657 -18.97 -43.72 29.36
N ASP A 658 -18.15 -42.67 29.20
CA ASP A 658 -17.88 -41.72 30.27
C ASP A 658 -19.16 -40.92 30.63
N GLN A 659 -20.05 -40.66 29.66
CA GLN A 659 -21.39 -40.09 29.89
C GLN A 659 -22.34 -41.01 30.67
N MET A 660 -22.06 -42.32 30.78
CA MET A 660 -22.89 -43.28 31.52
C MET A 660 -22.46 -43.45 33.00
N ARG A 661 -21.30 -42.92 33.41
CA ARG A 661 -20.86 -42.94 34.82
C ARG A 661 -21.74 -41.98 35.67
N PRO A 662 -21.77 -42.06 37.02
CA PRO A 662 -23.01 -42.05 37.83
C PRO A 662 -23.73 -40.69 38.02
N ARG A 663 -23.57 -39.75 37.08
CA ARG A 663 -24.40 -38.54 36.91
C ARG A 663 -24.99 -38.44 35.49
N GLY A 664 -24.84 -39.48 34.68
CA GLY A 664 -25.34 -39.58 33.31
C GLY A 664 -26.86 -39.72 33.20
N ASN A 665 -27.40 -39.26 32.06
CA ASN A 665 -28.82 -39.41 31.71
C ASN A 665 -29.09 -40.59 30.76
N TRP A 666 -28.05 -41.32 30.32
CA TRP A 666 -28.16 -42.43 29.37
C TRP A 666 -28.20 -43.77 30.09
N THR A 667 -29.14 -44.63 29.72
CA THR A 667 -29.16 -46.04 30.12
C THR A 667 -28.34 -46.89 29.16
N VAL A 668 -28.01 -48.13 29.56
CA VAL A 668 -27.36 -49.12 28.69
C VAL A 668 -28.17 -49.37 27.40
N LEU A 669 -29.50 -49.29 27.49
CA LEU A 669 -30.39 -49.46 26.34
C LEU A 669 -30.30 -48.29 25.35
N ASP A 670 -30.20 -47.04 25.83
CA ASP A 670 -30.06 -45.86 24.97
C ASP A 670 -28.75 -45.93 24.17
N LEU A 671 -27.66 -46.41 24.80
CA LEU A 671 -26.39 -46.69 24.10
C LEU A 671 -26.57 -47.75 23.00
N ILE A 672 -27.25 -48.87 23.28
CA ILE A 672 -27.49 -49.93 22.30
C ILE A 672 -28.29 -49.40 21.10
N GLN A 673 -29.33 -48.61 21.34
CA GLN A 673 -30.14 -48.00 20.28
C GLN A 673 -29.33 -47.03 19.41
N TYR A 674 -28.45 -46.22 20.02
CA TYR A 674 -27.53 -45.35 19.31
C TYR A 674 -26.54 -46.14 18.43
N LEU A 675 -25.88 -47.16 18.99
CA LEU A 675 -24.91 -47.99 18.27
C LEU A 675 -25.56 -48.80 17.13
N VAL A 676 -26.84 -49.15 17.25
CA VAL A 676 -27.64 -49.76 16.17
C VAL A 676 -27.89 -48.77 15.02
N GLN A 677 -28.14 -47.49 15.33
CA GLN A 677 -28.34 -46.48 14.30
C GLN A 677 -27.05 -46.23 13.51
N GLU A 678 -25.91 -46.18 14.22
CA GLU A 678 -24.59 -45.89 13.67
C GLU A 678 -23.77 -47.16 13.35
N GLU A 679 -24.41 -48.34 13.20
CA GLU A 679 -23.77 -49.65 12.94
C GLU A 679 -22.77 -49.62 11.75
N ARG A 680 -22.96 -48.70 10.80
CA ARG A 680 -22.12 -48.53 9.59
C ARG A 680 -20.88 -47.68 9.77
N SER A 681 -20.78 -46.88 10.84
CA SER A 681 -19.63 -45.99 11.09
C SER A 681 -18.65 -46.54 12.13
N LEU A 682 -19.01 -47.63 12.81
CA LEU A 682 -18.15 -48.35 13.76
C LEU A 682 -16.95 -49.01 13.05
N THR A 683 -15.75 -48.86 13.62
CA THR A 683 -14.53 -49.55 13.15
C THR A 683 -14.33 -50.91 13.82
N ASP A 684 -13.41 -51.73 13.30
CA ASP A 684 -13.03 -53.00 13.95
C ASP A 684 -12.43 -52.78 15.36
N ASP A 685 -11.72 -51.67 15.57
CA ASP A 685 -11.20 -51.27 16.88
C ASP A 685 -12.32 -50.86 17.84
N ASP A 686 -13.33 -50.11 17.35
CA ASP A 686 -14.53 -49.73 18.10
C ASP A 686 -15.31 -50.98 18.58
N ILE A 687 -15.55 -51.96 17.70
CA ILE A 687 -16.21 -53.23 18.03
C ILE A 687 -15.37 -54.07 18.99
N SER A 688 -14.05 -54.11 18.81
CA SER A 688 -13.12 -54.84 19.69
C SER A 688 -13.07 -54.21 21.09
N GLY A 689 -13.15 -52.88 21.16
CA GLY A 689 -13.33 -52.14 22.41
C GLY A 689 -14.65 -52.52 23.09
N LEU A 690 -15.78 -52.41 22.37
CA LEU A 690 -17.13 -52.71 22.90
C LEU A 690 -17.25 -54.09 23.55
N LYS A 691 -16.62 -55.12 22.97
CA LYS A 691 -16.62 -56.50 23.49
C LYS A 691 -16.01 -56.64 24.89
N LEU A 692 -15.07 -55.76 25.24
CA LEU A 692 -14.32 -55.84 26.50
C LEU A 692 -14.93 -54.96 27.61
N ILE A 693 -16.06 -54.27 27.35
CA ILE A 693 -16.65 -53.34 28.30
C ILE A 693 -17.56 -54.06 29.29
N LYS A 694 -17.28 -53.82 30.58
CA LYS A 694 -18.11 -54.21 31.72
C LYS A 694 -19.21 -53.17 32.03
N ILE A 695 -20.19 -53.03 31.13
CA ILE A 695 -21.36 -52.14 31.30
C ILE A 695 -22.71 -52.85 31.42
N PHE A 696 -22.79 -54.14 31.04
CA PHE A 696 -24.05 -54.86 31.05
C PHE A 696 -24.29 -55.44 32.44
N THR A 697 -25.49 -55.28 32.99
CA THR A 697 -25.86 -55.85 34.29
C THR A 697 -26.58 -57.19 34.12
N LYS A 698 -26.54 -58.02 35.16
CA LYS A 698 -27.28 -59.29 35.23
C LYS A 698 -28.64 -59.07 35.88
N GLU A 699 -29.67 -59.76 35.41
CA GLU A 699 -30.99 -59.79 36.04
C GLU A 699 -30.94 -60.45 37.45
N ASP A 700 -31.30 -59.69 38.48
CA ASP A 700 -31.22 -60.09 39.88
C ASP A 700 -32.23 -61.21 40.22
N SER A 701 -31.72 -62.39 40.56
CA SER A 701 -32.56 -63.59 40.64
C SER A 701 -33.29 -63.75 41.98
N GLN A 702 -32.78 -63.18 43.09
CA GLN A 702 -33.36 -63.34 44.45
C GLN A 702 -33.12 -62.15 45.41
N GLY A 703 -33.27 -60.89 44.98
CA GLY A 703 -33.49 -59.74 45.89
C GLY A 703 -32.41 -59.44 46.95
N SER A 704 -31.20 -59.99 46.80
CA SER A 704 -30.02 -59.66 47.59
C SER A 704 -29.38 -58.40 47.03
N HIS A 705 -29.21 -57.37 47.86
CA HIS A 705 -28.43 -56.17 47.51
C HIS A 705 -26.92 -56.49 47.42
N GLU A 706 -26.51 -57.33 46.49
CA GLU A 706 -25.15 -57.30 45.95
C GLU A 706 -25.06 -56.12 44.98
N GLU A 707 -23.92 -55.44 44.93
CA GLU A 707 -23.76 -54.25 44.11
C GLU A 707 -23.90 -54.61 42.63
N ASN A 708 -24.46 -53.70 41.82
CA ASN A 708 -24.72 -53.92 40.40
C ASN A 708 -23.38 -54.00 39.62
N ILE A 709 -22.77 -55.19 39.59
CA ILE A 709 -21.47 -55.45 38.98
C ILE A 709 -21.62 -55.48 37.46
N GLY A 710 -20.85 -54.63 36.78
CA GLY A 710 -20.77 -54.63 35.33
C GLY A 710 -20.11 -55.90 34.79
N CYS A 711 -20.81 -56.55 33.86
CA CYS A 711 -20.38 -57.73 33.12
C CYS A 711 -20.10 -57.38 31.64
N CYS A 712 -19.25 -58.21 31.02
CA CYS A 712 -19.08 -58.21 29.57
C CYS A 712 -20.27 -58.93 28.91
N ALA A 713 -20.55 -58.66 27.62
CA ALA A 713 -21.67 -59.30 26.93
C ALA A 713 -21.51 -60.84 26.85
N ASP A 714 -20.28 -61.34 26.68
CA ASP A 714 -19.94 -62.77 26.65
C ASP A 714 -20.04 -63.49 28.00
N GLU A 715 -20.23 -62.76 29.10
CA GLU A 715 -20.57 -63.31 30.41
C GLU A 715 -22.09 -63.54 30.57
N LEU A 716 -22.92 -63.09 29.62
CA LEU A 716 -24.39 -63.01 29.75
C LEU A 716 -25.16 -63.78 28.66
N PHE A 717 -26.45 -64.00 28.92
CA PHE A 717 -27.44 -64.66 28.05
C PHE A 717 -28.68 -63.78 27.80
N PRO A 718 -29.41 -63.97 26.69
CA PRO A 718 -30.68 -63.31 26.40
C PRO A 718 -31.73 -63.42 27.53
N PRO A 719 -32.60 -62.41 27.69
CA PRO A 719 -33.66 -62.33 28.70
C PRO A 719 -34.89 -63.18 28.36
N VAL A 720 -34.66 -64.47 28.08
CA VAL A 720 -35.68 -65.48 27.78
C VAL A 720 -35.90 -66.42 28.96
N ASP A 721 -37.16 -66.79 29.21
CA ASP A 721 -37.56 -67.52 30.42
C ASP A 721 -36.90 -68.90 30.56
N THR A 722 -36.52 -69.52 29.45
CA THR A 722 -35.76 -70.78 29.49
C THR A 722 -34.38 -70.58 30.13
N PHE A 723 -33.69 -69.47 29.86
CA PHE A 723 -32.38 -69.20 30.46
C PHE A 723 -32.50 -68.74 31.92
N ARG A 724 -33.58 -68.03 32.29
CA ARG A 724 -33.94 -67.75 33.69
C ARG A 724 -34.13 -69.04 34.50
N LYS A 725 -34.92 -70.00 33.97
CA LYS A 725 -35.16 -71.31 34.61
C LYS A 725 -33.91 -72.17 34.73
N LEU A 726 -32.97 -72.04 33.80
CA LEU A 726 -31.65 -72.68 33.87
C LEU A 726 -30.68 -71.99 34.83
N GLN A 727 -31.13 -70.94 35.55
CA GLN A 727 -30.32 -70.11 36.44
C GLN A 727 -29.06 -69.52 35.75
N LEU A 728 -29.12 -69.35 34.43
CA LEU A 728 -28.03 -68.74 33.65
C LEU A 728 -27.96 -67.22 33.90
N PRO A 729 -26.78 -66.60 33.78
CA PRO A 729 -26.62 -65.17 33.94
C PRO A 729 -27.29 -64.41 32.77
N VAL A 730 -28.54 -64.05 32.95
CA VAL A 730 -29.35 -63.31 31.99
C VAL A 730 -29.02 -61.81 32.06
N ILE A 731 -28.94 -61.14 30.92
CA ILE A 731 -28.77 -59.68 30.83
C ILE A 731 -30.02 -58.94 31.36
N GLU A 732 -29.82 -57.93 32.20
CA GLU A 732 -30.89 -57.03 32.63
C GLU A 732 -31.42 -56.27 31.40
N TRP A 733 -32.73 -56.37 31.16
CA TRP A 733 -33.38 -55.79 29.98
C TRP A 733 -34.55 -54.88 30.36
N SER A 734 -34.85 -53.89 29.53
CA SER A 734 -35.87 -52.91 29.86
C SER A 734 -37.29 -53.50 29.83
N GLU A 735 -38.04 -53.30 30.92
CA GLU A 735 -39.48 -53.64 31.01
C GLU A 735 -40.33 -53.01 29.88
N LYS A 736 -39.82 -51.98 29.20
CA LYS A 736 -40.51 -51.26 28.12
C LYS A 736 -40.37 -51.91 26.75
N LEU A 737 -39.46 -52.87 26.58
CA LEU A 737 -39.09 -53.45 25.27
C LEU A 737 -39.02 -54.98 25.35
N GLU A 738 -39.93 -55.64 24.62
CA GLU A 738 -39.88 -57.09 24.43
C GLU A 738 -38.57 -57.50 23.71
N TRP A 739 -37.87 -58.48 24.27
CA TRP A 739 -36.71 -59.08 23.59
C TRP A 739 -37.13 -59.88 22.36
N ARG A 740 -36.39 -59.72 21.26
CA ARG A 740 -36.58 -60.46 20.01
C ARG A 740 -35.24 -60.73 19.36
N ASP A 741 -34.86 -61.99 19.16
CA ASP A 741 -33.54 -62.38 18.62
C ASP A 741 -33.25 -61.82 17.21
N THR A 742 -34.30 -61.44 16.47
CA THR A 742 -34.21 -60.80 15.14
C THR A 742 -34.10 -59.28 15.18
N SER A 743 -34.19 -58.64 16.35
CA SER A 743 -34.09 -57.18 16.47
C SER A 743 -32.67 -56.70 16.14
N SER A 744 -32.52 -55.41 15.83
CA SER A 744 -31.20 -54.86 15.54
C SER A 744 -30.33 -54.79 16.79
N GLU A 745 -30.95 -54.51 17.93
CA GLU A 745 -30.35 -54.49 19.26
C GLU A 745 -29.82 -55.87 19.66
N ALA A 746 -30.62 -56.93 19.48
CA ALA A 746 -30.20 -58.30 19.73
C ALA A 746 -29.04 -58.71 18.80
N ARG A 747 -29.14 -58.41 17.50
CA ARG A 747 -28.05 -58.66 16.54
C ARG A 747 -26.75 -57.96 16.93
N LEU A 748 -26.82 -56.70 17.35
CA LEU A 748 -25.64 -55.96 17.83
C LEU A 748 -25.05 -56.63 19.09
N LEU A 749 -25.86 -56.96 20.09
CA LEU A 749 -25.39 -57.62 21.31
C LEU A 749 -24.74 -58.98 21.03
N TYR A 750 -25.27 -59.76 20.09
CA TYR A 750 -24.64 -60.99 19.61
C TYR A 750 -23.30 -60.72 18.90
N CYS A 751 -23.19 -59.66 18.09
CA CYS A 751 -21.91 -59.22 17.53
C CYS A 751 -20.91 -58.77 18.60
N LEU A 752 -21.38 -58.25 19.74
CA LEU A 752 -20.59 -57.91 20.93
C LEU A 752 -20.28 -59.11 21.83
N GLY A 753 -20.76 -60.31 21.51
CA GLY A 753 -20.40 -61.55 22.19
C GLY A 753 -21.48 -62.18 23.08
N LEU A 754 -22.68 -61.59 23.18
CA LEU A 754 -23.78 -62.18 23.96
C LEU A 754 -24.03 -63.65 23.57
N ASN A 755 -24.18 -64.53 24.55
CA ASN A 755 -24.30 -65.96 24.27
C ASN A 755 -25.68 -66.30 23.68
N HIS A 756 -25.74 -66.76 22.43
CA HIS A 756 -26.99 -67.23 21.82
C HIS A 756 -27.63 -68.41 22.57
N PHE A 757 -26.81 -69.34 23.08
CA PHE A 757 -27.24 -70.55 23.79
C PHE A 757 -26.09 -71.07 24.67
N PRO A 758 -26.37 -71.82 25.75
CA PRO A 758 -25.32 -72.37 26.61
C PRO A 758 -24.42 -73.34 25.84
N SER A 759 -23.12 -73.37 26.16
CA SER A 759 -22.20 -74.31 25.53
C SER A 759 -22.59 -75.76 25.84
N LEU A 760 -22.24 -76.70 24.95
CA LEU A 760 -22.61 -78.11 25.12
C LEU A 760 -22.12 -78.71 26.47
N PRO A 761 -20.89 -78.44 26.94
CA PRO A 761 -20.50 -78.86 28.29
C PRO A 761 -21.35 -78.23 29.39
N LYS A 762 -21.72 -76.95 29.27
CA LYS A 762 -22.49 -76.25 30.31
C LYS A 762 -23.94 -76.73 30.39
N ILE A 763 -24.60 -77.03 29.27
CA ILE A 763 -25.96 -77.59 29.33
C ILE A 763 -25.96 -79.02 29.87
N VAL A 764 -24.94 -79.83 29.56
CA VAL A 764 -24.78 -81.19 30.12
C VAL A 764 -24.48 -81.13 31.63
N GLU A 765 -23.67 -80.17 32.08
CA GLU A 765 -23.45 -79.88 33.51
C GLU A 765 -24.76 -79.53 34.23
N LEU A 766 -25.60 -78.67 33.63
CA LEU A 766 -26.91 -78.32 34.19
C LEU A 766 -27.90 -79.49 34.20
N CYS A 767 -27.77 -80.45 33.28
CA CYS A 767 -28.54 -81.71 33.33
C CYS A 767 -28.14 -82.63 34.50
N SER A 768 -27.06 -82.32 35.22
CA SER A 768 -26.61 -82.96 36.47
C SER A 768 -26.84 -82.10 37.72
N SER A 769 -27.64 -81.04 37.64
CA SER A 769 -27.97 -80.19 38.79
C SER A 769 -28.70 -80.97 39.90
N GLU A 770 -28.44 -80.59 41.16
CA GLU A 770 -29.21 -81.06 42.33
C GLU A 770 -30.58 -80.34 42.44
N ASP A 771 -30.81 -79.28 41.67
CA ASP A 771 -32.07 -78.56 41.57
C ASP A 771 -32.96 -79.21 40.49
N ASP A 772 -34.05 -79.84 40.91
CA ASP A 772 -34.99 -80.57 40.04
C ASP A 772 -35.55 -79.70 38.89
N GLU A 773 -35.83 -78.40 39.11
CA GLU A 773 -36.39 -77.54 38.05
C GLU A 773 -35.32 -77.17 37.02
N VAL A 774 -34.08 -76.91 37.46
CA VAL A 774 -32.94 -76.67 36.56
C VAL A 774 -32.63 -77.95 35.76
N GLN A 775 -32.63 -79.10 36.43
CA GLN A 775 -32.33 -80.41 35.84
C GLN A 775 -33.35 -80.76 34.74
N GLU A 776 -34.65 -80.70 35.04
CA GLU A 776 -35.71 -81.00 34.07
C GLU A 776 -35.70 -80.02 32.90
N THR A 777 -35.50 -78.73 33.17
CA THR A 777 -35.40 -77.69 32.14
C THR A 777 -34.17 -77.91 31.25
N ALA A 778 -33.01 -78.25 31.82
CA ALA A 778 -31.76 -78.48 31.09
C ALA A 778 -31.86 -79.71 30.19
N PHE A 779 -32.40 -80.82 30.72
CA PHE A 779 -32.57 -82.05 29.96
C PHE A 779 -33.58 -81.87 28.82
N THR A 780 -34.69 -81.17 29.09
CA THR A 780 -35.71 -80.84 28.07
C THR A 780 -35.13 -79.93 26.98
N TYR A 781 -34.35 -78.91 27.35
CA TYR A 781 -33.70 -78.02 26.41
C TYR A 781 -32.65 -78.74 25.56
N LEU A 782 -31.79 -79.56 26.19
CA LEU A 782 -30.80 -80.38 25.49
C LEU A 782 -31.45 -81.32 24.48
N CYS A 783 -32.53 -82.02 24.86
CA CYS A 783 -33.27 -82.90 23.95
C CYS A 783 -33.90 -82.15 22.77
N ARG A 784 -34.44 -80.95 23.01
CA ARG A 784 -35.06 -80.11 21.97
C ARG A 784 -34.04 -79.57 20.98
N GLU A 785 -32.91 -79.08 21.47
CA GLU A 785 -31.87 -78.41 20.66
C GLU A 785 -30.74 -79.35 20.18
N LEU A 786 -30.83 -80.65 20.47
CA LEU A 786 -29.76 -81.63 20.19
C LEU A 786 -29.37 -81.68 18.71
N GLN A 787 -30.36 -81.61 17.82
CA GLN A 787 -30.18 -81.72 16.38
C GLN A 787 -29.93 -80.36 15.69
N THR A 788 -30.27 -79.25 16.36
CA THR A 788 -30.17 -77.88 15.84
C THR A 788 -28.86 -77.24 16.29
N GLN A 789 -28.68 -76.99 17.59
CA GLN A 789 -27.53 -76.28 18.16
C GLN A 789 -26.38 -77.21 18.53
N TYR A 790 -26.70 -78.45 18.91
CA TYR A 790 -25.72 -79.40 19.45
C TYR A 790 -25.44 -80.59 18.52
N SER A 791 -25.50 -80.40 17.21
CA SER A 791 -25.25 -81.46 16.21
C SER A 791 -23.85 -82.11 16.29
N ALA A 792 -22.90 -81.45 16.96
CA ALA A 792 -21.58 -81.99 17.30
C ALA A 792 -21.58 -82.89 18.56
N TYR A 793 -22.73 -83.12 19.20
CA TYR A 793 -22.87 -83.95 20.38
C TYR A 793 -22.41 -85.38 20.11
N LYS A 794 -21.51 -85.83 20.97
CA LYS A 794 -20.95 -87.18 20.98
C LYS A 794 -21.12 -87.74 22.38
N PRO A 795 -21.91 -88.82 22.57
CA PRO A 795 -22.11 -89.43 23.88
C PRO A 795 -20.79 -89.81 24.56
N GLU A 796 -19.75 -90.12 23.77
CA GLU A 796 -18.41 -90.47 24.25
C GLU A 796 -17.71 -89.35 25.01
N ASN A 797 -18.04 -88.08 24.74
CA ASN A 797 -17.40 -86.93 25.37
C ASN A 797 -17.92 -86.64 26.79
N PHE A 798 -19.00 -87.31 27.23
CA PHE A 798 -19.69 -87.04 28.48
C PHE A 798 -19.95 -88.32 29.31
N GLN A 799 -19.16 -89.37 29.09
CA GLN A 799 -19.33 -90.68 29.76
C GLN A 799 -19.21 -90.61 31.29
N ASP A 800 -18.46 -89.65 31.82
CA ASP A 800 -18.22 -89.51 33.26
C ASP A 800 -19.32 -88.75 34.01
N VAL A 801 -20.26 -88.13 33.29
CA VAL A 801 -21.28 -87.22 33.84
C VAL A 801 -22.60 -87.98 34.08
N GLU A 802 -23.21 -87.80 35.25
CA GLU A 802 -24.51 -88.38 35.61
C GLU A 802 -25.64 -87.44 35.21
N PHE A 803 -26.12 -87.53 33.97
CA PHE A 803 -27.14 -86.61 33.43
C PHE A 803 -28.29 -87.32 32.69
N ILE A 804 -28.26 -88.64 32.56
CA ILE A 804 -29.31 -89.41 31.88
C ILE A 804 -30.34 -89.86 32.93
N PRO A 805 -31.63 -89.47 32.81
CA PRO A 805 -32.68 -89.95 33.70
C PRO A 805 -32.90 -91.46 33.54
N ALA A 806 -32.84 -92.18 34.65
CA ALA A 806 -33.06 -93.62 34.74
C ALA A 806 -33.92 -93.97 35.95
N GLU A 807 -34.54 -95.16 35.95
CA GLU A 807 -35.30 -95.69 37.10
C GLU A 807 -34.50 -96.80 37.77
N SER A 808 -34.20 -96.64 39.06
CA SER A 808 -33.50 -97.64 39.87
C SER A 808 -34.22 -97.86 41.19
N ASN A 809 -34.60 -99.11 41.49
CA ASN A 809 -35.38 -99.49 42.67
C ASN A 809 -36.68 -98.66 42.87
N SER A 810 -37.41 -98.40 41.77
CA SER A 810 -38.60 -97.54 41.74
C SER A 810 -38.39 -96.11 42.25
N ARG A 811 -37.19 -95.57 42.04
CA ARG A 811 -36.89 -94.14 42.18
C ARG A 811 -36.22 -93.63 40.91
N THR A 812 -36.53 -92.40 40.54
CA THR A 812 -35.79 -91.67 39.50
C THR A 812 -34.40 -91.31 40.03
N CYS A 813 -33.38 -91.53 39.21
CA CYS A 813 -32.00 -91.14 39.48
C CYS A 813 -31.29 -90.78 38.17
N LEU A 814 -30.27 -89.92 38.25
CA LEU A 814 -29.39 -89.67 37.12
C LEU A 814 -28.33 -90.76 37.02
N LYS A 815 -27.93 -91.07 35.78
CA LYS A 815 -26.95 -92.10 35.45
C LYS A 815 -25.99 -91.65 34.36
N LYS A 816 -24.81 -92.29 34.37
CA LYS A 816 -23.80 -92.19 33.32
C LYS A 816 -24.23 -92.98 32.10
N LEU A 817 -23.75 -92.59 30.92
CA LEU A 817 -24.04 -93.30 29.66
C LEU A 817 -23.72 -94.80 29.70
N GLY A 818 -22.67 -95.21 30.42
CA GLY A 818 -22.29 -96.62 30.57
C GLY A 818 -23.09 -97.40 31.62
N GLU A 819 -24.04 -96.77 32.32
CA GLU A 819 -24.82 -97.35 33.43
C GLU A 819 -26.33 -97.49 33.14
N VAL A 820 -26.79 -97.14 31.93
CA VAL A 820 -28.18 -97.18 31.46
C VAL A 820 -28.38 -98.25 30.38
#